data_AF-A0A7S6UPS2-F1
#
_entry.id   AF-A0A7S6UPS2-F1
#
_cell.length_a   1.000
_cell.length_b   1.000
_cell.length_c   1.000
_cell.angle_alpha   90.00
_cell.angle_beta   90.00
_cell.angle_gamma   90.00
#
_symmetry.space_group_name_H-M   'P 1'
#
loop_
_entity.id
_entity.type
_entity.pdbx_description
1 polymer ?
#
loop_
_entity_poly.entity_id
_entity_poly.type
_entity_poly.pdbx_seq_one_letter_code
_entity_poly.pdbx_strand_id
1 'polypeptide(L)'
;MRIITFGTFDLLHEGHLRLLQRARELGDHLIVGVSTDRLNAEKGKRSFFSQEQRAQCVAALKYVDEVFLEDSLEFKDEYIKQHQADLLVMGDDWVGKFDWVSCPVRYLERTPGVSSTDAKLSISELLRCKKVLFGDTYVKKHYDCALALINKMTAANIAPIITTGKTIPANIDCDLLVYFNRPANPPPAEYDDKPRLVIDHGASNLKWFLANRMRYDFFDWIVTAGPAHAQSLLAFFAEDKEANKKVRSAGFIKSELLLASPTTSREEIAARFNLDPAKPIILFAPTWHITNNRDMVVAIRNIAGIENHVASLHPETAHLDTEGLNLVDNINGITSELLKHADCVISDTSSTIFEAAALGKPVVQVGLREYSDNNAILFDFPYVAGTAELFCGGLYARPDGIADAVRAALGGDVHVDTAMKAMHERILAGTYIREDSTDAIVAEIERACELPKAASANGDDQVKQRDVNLDHVHDNLFFARNRLIAHAAGNVGVHHASNSEEAVSAALGAVDVVELDIVRAQDGLIVAHDGFEPKYGLSKPFAETTVSEFMDARFDGVLKPIPLERAVDLCAKKGKALVCDIKATGEEYRRVADEVFELATHKGVLDRIVLQCYCNADFEYAARKGFRRTLLAVWKYFYKDPVGEKTRDFIRHCLAINEHLVVGISIPYINHHLDRPSYEYPEFLEFFSFWKRLYIHGAPLAKYPEIMRKNLGLFADAYSENYQFSESLGDFRWIDYLFLNPGLVQAGCDNQISATAHYLKFGKTEGRRAKCTVPGDFNYMEYLDLNPGLKRAGVSAANSARAHWSAYGCGEGRQYKRTKSA
;
A
#
# COMPACT_ATOMS: atom_id res chain seq x y z
N MET A 1 64.08 35.85 -36.99
CA MET A 1 62.82 36.63 -36.88
C MET A 1 62.02 36.13 -35.68
N ARG A 2 61.87 36.99 -34.67
CA ARG A 2 61.16 36.73 -33.41
C ARG A 2 59.67 36.98 -33.57
N ILE A 3 58.87 35.96 -33.31
CA ILE A 3 57.42 35.98 -33.46
C ILE A 3 56.79 36.05 -32.08
N ILE A 4 55.77 36.88 -31.89
CA ILE A 4 55.00 36.92 -30.65
C ILE A 4 53.53 36.64 -30.92
N THR A 5 52.88 35.89 -30.03
CA THR A 5 51.44 35.62 -30.09
C THR A 5 50.84 35.60 -28.69
N PHE A 6 49.52 35.78 -28.59
CA PHE A 6 48.81 35.91 -27.32
C PHE A 6 47.56 35.04 -27.29
N GLY A 7 47.20 34.53 -26.12
CA GLY A 7 45.97 33.78 -25.97
C GLY A 7 45.69 33.29 -24.56
N THR A 8 44.47 32.80 -24.36
CA THR A 8 44.06 32.17 -23.10
C THR A 8 44.64 30.75 -22.97
N PHE A 9 44.74 29.97 -24.06
CA PHE A 9 45.33 28.61 -24.05
C PHE A 9 44.76 27.65 -22.99
N ASP A 10 43.49 27.81 -22.63
CA ASP A 10 42.81 26.95 -21.65
C ASP A 10 42.34 25.64 -22.32
N LEU A 11 42.39 24.52 -21.59
CA LEU A 11 42.16 23.16 -22.13
C LEU A 11 42.89 22.95 -23.48
N LEU A 12 44.22 22.91 -23.44
CA LEU A 12 45.07 22.89 -24.64
C LEU A 12 44.61 21.80 -25.64
N HIS A 13 44.25 22.23 -26.85
CA HIS A 13 43.68 21.38 -27.90
C HIS A 13 44.35 21.66 -29.25
N GLU A 14 44.00 20.89 -30.28
CA GLU A 14 44.68 20.97 -31.59
C GLU A 14 44.64 22.36 -32.24
N GLY A 15 43.56 23.13 -32.06
CA GLY A 15 43.49 24.52 -32.52
C GLY A 15 44.61 25.42 -31.98
N HIS A 16 44.98 25.30 -30.70
CA HIS A 16 46.11 26.02 -30.11
C HIS A 16 47.44 25.53 -30.70
N LEU A 17 47.61 24.20 -30.84
CA LEU A 17 48.82 23.61 -31.41
C LEU A 17 49.07 24.08 -32.85
N ARG A 18 48.03 24.08 -33.69
CA ARG A 18 48.12 24.53 -35.10
C ARG A 18 48.42 26.02 -35.22
N LEU A 19 47.83 26.86 -34.34
CA LEU A 19 48.14 28.29 -34.29
C LEU A 19 49.62 28.50 -33.96
N LEU A 20 50.12 27.87 -32.91
CA LEU A 20 51.51 28.01 -32.45
C LEU A 20 52.50 27.43 -33.48
N GLN A 21 52.18 26.30 -34.11
CA GLN A 21 52.99 25.73 -35.18
C GLN A 21 53.11 26.68 -36.38
N ARG A 22 51.97 27.22 -36.86
CA ARG A 22 51.96 28.17 -37.99
C ARG A 22 52.65 29.49 -37.63
N ALA A 23 52.53 29.95 -36.39
CA ALA A 23 53.27 31.11 -35.90
C ALA A 23 54.78 30.83 -35.92
N ARG A 24 55.21 29.63 -35.49
CA ARG A 24 56.61 29.22 -35.50
C ARG A 24 57.19 29.10 -36.91
N GLU A 25 56.41 28.64 -37.89
CA GLU A 25 56.84 28.55 -39.30
C GLU A 25 57.18 29.91 -39.92
N LEU A 26 56.70 31.01 -39.34
CA LEU A 26 57.00 32.35 -39.80
C LEU A 26 58.34 32.87 -39.30
N GLY A 27 58.98 32.23 -38.32
CA GLY A 27 60.23 32.74 -37.74
C GLY A 27 61.11 31.66 -37.11
N ASP A 28 62.20 32.10 -36.50
CA ASP A 28 63.19 31.22 -35.86
C ASP A 28 63.08 31.21 -34.33
N HIS A 29 62.14 31.99 -33.74
CA HIS A 29 61.88 32.05 -32.30
C HIS A 29 60.43 32.49 -32.02
N LEU A 30 59.68 31.74 -31.22
CA LEU A 30 58.28 32.04 -30.86
C LEU A 30 58.10 32.32 -29.37
N ILE A 31 57.60 33.53 -29.08
CA ILE A 31 57.23 34.02 -27.76
C ILE A 31 55.71 33.95 -27.61
N VAL A 32 55.21 33.42 -26.49
CA VAL A 32 53.78 33.28 -26.23
C VAL A 32 53.37 33.99 -24.94
N GLY A 33 52.50 35.00 -25.07
CA GLY A 33 51.84 35.66 -23.95
C GLY A 33 50.57 34.90 -23.54
N VAL A 34 50.55 34.33 -22.34
CA VAL A 34 49.39 33.64 -21.78
C VAL A 34 48.57 34.62 -20.94
N SER A 35 47.34 34.91 -21.36
CA SER A 35 46.46 35.86 -20.64
C SER A 35 46.22 35.42 -19.19
N THR A 36 46.38 36.32 -18.22
CA THR A 36 46.16 36.06 -16.79
C THR A 36 44.71 35.71 -16.48
N ASP A 37 44.47 35.06 -15.33
CA ASP A 37 43.10 34.71 -14.90
C ASP A 37 42.25 35.96 -14.68
N ARG A 38 42.87 37.05 -14.20
CA ARG A 38 42.25 38.38 -14.08
C ARG A 38 41.84 38.93 -15.45
N LEU A 39 42.73 38.94 -16.43
CA LEU A 39 42.44 39.43 -17.78
C LEU A 39 41.34 38.61 -18.48
N ASN A 40 41.30 37.29 -18.23
CA ASN A 40 40.21 36.45 -18.74
C ASN A 40 38.87 36.78 -18.09
N ALA A 41 38.86 37.04 -16.77
CA ALA A 41 37.65 37.42 -16.05
C ALA A 41 37.07 38.76 -16.55
N GLU A 42 37.92 39.75 -16.86
CA GLU A 42 37.51 41.02 -17.47
C GLU A 42 36.86 40.83 -18.86
N LYS A 43 37.25 39.78 -19.60
CA LYS A 43 36.64 39.37 -20.87
C LYS A 43 35.34 38.55 -20.69
N GLY A 44 34.84 38.41 -19.46
CA GLY A 44 33.69 37.57 -19.13
C GLY A 44 33.95 36.07 -19.27
N LYS A 45 35.21 35.64 -19.25
CA LYS A 45 35.61 34.24 -19.43
C LYS A 45 36.24 33.68 -18.16
N ARG A 46 35.93 32.41 -17.84
CA ARG A 46 36.58 31.67 -16.75
C ARG A 46 37.36 30.47 -17.32
N SER A 47 38.66 30.45 -17.04
CA SER A 47 39.55 29.34 -17.41
C SER A 47 39.38 28.15 -16.45
N PHE A 48 39.57 26.93 -16.94
CA PHE A 48 39.55 25.72 -16.13
C PHE A 48 40.88 25.51 -15.40
N PHE A 49 42.00 25.66 -16.11
CA PHE A 49 43.33 25.65 -15.53
C PHE A 49 43.78 27.06 -15.12
N SER A 50 44.52 27.15 -14.01
CA SER A 50 45.15 28.40 -13.56
C SER A 50 46.12 28.94 -14.61
N GLN A 51 46.37 30.24 -14.58
CA GLN A 51 47.34 30.88 -15.48
C GLN A 51 48.74 30.25 -15.43
N GLU A 52 49.21 29.78 -14.26
CA GLU A 52 50.50 29.11 -14.11
C GLU A 52 50.50 27.75 -14.80
N GLN A 53 49.44 26.96 -14.64
CA GLN A 53 49.29 25.67 -15.31
C GLN A 53 49.22 25.84 -16.83
N ARG A 54 48.47 26.83 -17.32
CA ARG A 54 48.38 27.14 -18.75
C ARG A 54 49.74 27.55 -19.31
N ALA A 55 50.49 28.41 -18.61
CA ALA A 55 51.83 28.82 -19.01
C ALA A 55 52.82 27.65 -19.05
N GLN A 56 52.79 26.75 -18.05
CA GLN A 56 53.61 25.54 -18.03
C GLN A 56 53.30 24.62 -19.22
N CYS A 57 52.01 24.38 -19.50
CA CYS A 57 51.59 23.57 -20.65
C CYS A 57 52.07 24.16 -21.98
N VAL A 58 51.97 25.48 -22.15
CA VAL A 58 52.43 26.18 -23.36
C VAL A 58 53.96 26.14 -23.47
N ALA A 59 54.69 26.33 -22.35
CA ALA A 59 56.16 26.30 -22.33
C ALA A 59 56.73 24.92 -22.66
N ALA A 60 55.97 23.85 -22.41
CA ALA A 60 56.36 22.48 -22.76
C ALA A 60 56.21 22.16 -24.26
N LEU A 61 55.62 23.05 -25.07
CA LEU A 61 55.40 22.79 -26.49
C LEU A 61 56.66 23.01 -27.31
N LYS A 62 57.00 22.02 -28.14
CA LYS A 62 58.17 22.02 -29.03
C LYS A 62 58.34 23.31 -29.87
N TYR A 63 57.24 23.96 -30.23
CA TYR A 63 57.25 25.15 -31.09
C TYR A 63 57.46 26.46 -30.33
N VAL A 64 57.41 26.44 -29.00
CA VAL A 64 57.43 27.64 -28.16
C VAL A 64 58.82 27.77 -27.52
N ASP A 65 59.43 28.94 -27.69
CA ASP A 65 60.78 29.22 -27.18
C ASP A 65 60.73 30.07 -25.89
N GLU A 66 59.70 30.90 -25.72
CA GLU A 66 59.54 31.79 -24.55
C GLU A 66 58.05 31.93 -24.16
N VAL A 67 57.74 31.93 -22.87
CA VAL A 67 56.38 32.13 -22.34
C VAL A 67 56.38 33.19 -21.24
N PHE A 68 55.41 34.09 -21.28
CA PHE A 68 55.17 35.08 -20.24
C PHE A 68 53.68 35.24 -19.96
N LEU A 69 53.33 35.91 -18.86
CA LEU A 69 51.95 36.21 -18.51
C LEU A 69 51.55 37.59 -19.06
N GLU A 70 50.42 37.63 -19.77
CA GLU A 70 49.84 38.86 -20.31
C GLU A 70 48.75 39.37 -19.39
N ASP A 71 48.95 40.57 -18.82
CA ASP A 71 48.03 41.18 -17.87
C ASP A 71 47.04 42.19 -18.46
N SER A 72 47.26 42.68 -19.68
CA SER A 72 46.44 43.72 -20.32
C SER A 72 46.55 43.64 -21.84
N LEU A 73 45.44 43.91 -22.54
CA LEU A 73 45.42 43.98 -24.01
C LEU A 73 46.00 45.30 -24.53
N GLU A 74 45.90 46.35 -23.72
CA GLU A 74 46.37 47.71 -24.02
C GLU A 74 47.89 47.77 -24.04
N PHE A 75 48.57 46.91 -23.28
CA PHE A 75 50.03 46.86 -23.19
C PHE A 75 50.72 45.98 -24.25
N LYS A 76 50.01 45.61 -25.32
CA LYS A 76 50.55 44.71 -26.35
C LYS A 76 51.80 45.25 -27.04
N ASP A 77 51.86 46.55 -27.31
CA ASP A 77 53.02 47.17 -27.95
C ASP A 77 54.25 47.19 -27.03
N GLU A 78 54.03 47.36 -25.73
CA GLU A 78 55.06 47.27 -24.69
C GLU A 78 55.63 45.85 -24.61
N TYR A 79 54.79 44.81 -24.63
CA TYR A 79 55.27 43.42 -24.68
C TYR A 79 56.05 43.13 -25.97
N ILE A 80 55.59 43.62 -27.13
CA ILE A 80 56.31 43.49 -28.40
C ILE A 80 57.72 44.10 -28.30
N LYS A 81 57.83 45.31 -27.75
CA LYS A 81 59.11 45.99 -27.54
C LYS A 81 60.00 45.27 -26.53
N GLN A 82 59.44 44.84 -25.41
CA GLN A 82 60.16 44.14 -24.34
C GLN A 82 60.79 42.84 -24.82
N HIS A 83 60.06 42.06 -25.61
CA HIS A 83 60.53 40.77 -26.13
C HIS A 83 61.22 40.88 -27.51
N GLN A 84 61.40 42.10 -28.01
CA GLN A 84 62.02 42.42 -29.31
C GLN A 84 61.38 41.62 -30.45
N ALA A 85 60.05 41.57 -30.49
CA ALA A 85 59.33 40.80 -31.51
C ALA A 85 59.30 41.56 -32.84
N ASP A 86 59.57 40.85 -33.93
CA ASP A 86 59.56 41.37 -35.31
C ASP A 86 58.17 41.25 -35.96
N LEU A 87 57.33 40.34 -35.48
CA LEU A 87 56.00 40.04 -36.03
C LEU A 87 55.02 39.61 -34.93
N LEU A 88 53.85 40.24 -34.87
CA LEU A 88 52.72 39.79 -34.07
C LEU A 88 51.85 38.83 -34.88
N VAL A 89 51.60 37.62 -34.37
CA VAL A 89 50.70 36.65 -34.98
C VAL A 89 49.46 36.49 -34.10
N MET A 90 48.27 36.65 -34.69
CA MET A 90 46.98 36.53 -34.00
C MET A 90 46.01 35.68 -34.83
N GLY A 91 44.96 35.16 -34.20
CA GLY A 91 43.82 34.58 -34.92
C GLY A 91 43.05 35.65 -35.71
N ASP A 92 42.40 35.24 -36.80
CA ASP A 92 41.56 36.11 -37.64
C ASP A 92 40.35 36.72 -36.93
N ASP A 93 39.97 36.20 -35.77
CA ASP A 93 39.00 36.78 -34.84
C ASP A 93 39.45 38.13 -34.22
N TRP A 94 40.71 38.51 -34.43
CA TRP A 94 41.29 39.78 -33.99
C TRP A 94 41.62 40.75 -35.12
N VAL A 95 41.23 40.47 -36.38
CA VAL A 95 41.50 41.34 -37.53
C VAL A 95 41.13 42.80 -37.21
N GLY A 96 42.09 43.71 -37.42
CA GLY A 96 41.91 45.15 -37.20
C GLY A 96 42.06 45.64 -35.75
N LYS A 97 42.17 44.74 -34.76
CA LYS A 97 42.19 45.15 -33.34
C LYS A 97 43.56 45.58 -32.83
N PHE A 98 44.65 45.10 -33.45
CA PHE A 98 46.02 45.36 -32.99
C PHE A 98 46.90 46.01 -34.05
N ASP A 99 46.32 46.56 -35.10
CA ASP A 99 47.06 47.17 -36.23
C ASP A 99 47.78 48.48 -35.83
N TRP A 100 47.63 48.91 -34.58
CA TRP A 100 48.29 50.08 -33.98
C TRP A 100 49.67 49.77 -33.35
N VAL A 101 50.05 48.49 -33.25
CA VAL A 101 51.34 48.08 -32.65
C VAL A 101 52.53 48.40 -33.57
N SER A 102 53.73 48.45 -32.99
CA SER A 102 54.96 48.89 -33.65
C SER A 102 55.57 47.89 -34.65
N CYS A 103 55.10 46.65 -34.68
CA CYS A 103 55.50 45.62 -35.64
C CYS A 103 54.34 45.24 -36.57
N PRO A 104 54.61 44.64 -37.75
CA PRO A 104 53.56 44.07 -38.59
C PRO A 104 52.71 43.05 -37.82
N VAL A 105 51.42 42.95 -38.17
CA VAL A 105 50.49 41.98 -37.62
C VAL A 105 50.05 41.00 -38.71
N ARG A 106 50.14 39.70 -38.42
CA ARG A 106 49.67 38.63 -39.31
C ARG A 106 48.55 37.85 -38.66
N TYR A 107 47.38 37.91 -39.29
CA TYR A 107 46.21 37.15 -38.87
C TYR A 107 46.19 35.77 -39.54
N LEU A 108 45.99 34.73 -38.73
CA LEU A 108 45.89 33.35 -39.18
C LEU A 108 44.46 32.85 -39.00
N GLU A 109 43.94 32.21 -40.04
CA GLU A 109 42.61 31.61 -40.01
C GLU A 109 42.50 30.58 -38.88
N ARG A 110 41.44 30.68 -38.06
CA ARG A 110 41.20 29.74 -36.96
C ARG A 110 40.95 28.33 -37.49
N THR A 111 41.32 27.34 -36.69
CA THR A 111 40.95 25.94 -36.98
C THR A 111 39.43 25.79 -36.80
N PRO A 112 38.65 25.45 -37.85
CA PRO A 112 37.20 25.35 -37.74
C PRO A 112 36.76 24.25 -36.78
N GLY A 113 35.68 24.49 -36.03
CA GLY A 113 35.02 23.47 -35.20
C GLY A 113 35.75 23.09 -33.90
N VAL A 114 36.75 23.86 -33.46
CA VAL A 114 37.52 23.56 -32.24
C VAL A 114 37.67 24.80 -31.36
N SER A 115 37.11 24.77 -30.15
CA SER A 115 37.35 25.77 -29.12
C SER A 115 37.27 25.19 -27.71
N SER A 116 37.95 25.83 -26.74
CA SER A 116 37.84 25.47 -25.32
C SER A 116 36.41 25.60 -24.79
N THR A 117 35.59 26.51 -25.36
CA THR A 117 34.18 26.66 -24.98
C THR A 117 33.37 25.46 -25.43
N ASP A 118 33.54 25.04 -26.69
CA ASP A 118 32.84 23.87 -27.24
C ASP A 118 33.26 22.61 -26.50
N ALA A 119 34.56 22.45 -26.21
CA ALA A 119 35.04 21.34 -25.39
C ALA A 119 34.40 21.30 -23.99
N LYS A 120 34.28 22.46 -23.31
CA LYS A 120 33.59 22.54 -22.00
C LYS A 120 32.12 22.19 -22.11
N LEU A 121 31.42 22.67 -23.13
CA LEU A 121 30.01 22.38 -23.36
C LEU A 121 29.78 20.91 -23.68
N SER A 122 30.57 20.33 -24.58
CA SER A 122 30.49 18.90 -24.92
C SER A 122 30.82 18.00 -23.72
N ILE A 123 31.83 18.36 -22.91
CA ILE A 123 32.13 17.64 -21.67
C ILE A 123 30.96 17.78 -20.67
N SER A 124 30.37 18.97 -20.54
CA SER A 124 29.21 19.20 -19.67
C SER A 124 27.97 18.42 -20.13
N GLU A 125 27.75 18.26 -21.43
CA GLU A 125 26.67 17.46 -21.99
C GLU A 125 26.91 15.96 -21.79
N LEU A 126 28.15 15.48 -22.00
CA LEU A 126 28.56 14.09 -21.75
C LEU A 126 28.50 13.71 -20.26
N LEU A 127 28.68 14.67 -19.36
CA LEU A 127 28.65 14.47 -17.90
C LEU A 127 27.31 14.84 -17.27
N ARG A 128 26.25 15.07 -18.06
CA ARG A 128 24.93 15.42 -17.53
C ARG A 128 24.32 14.21 -16.82
N CYS A 129 24.53 14.16 -15.51
CA CYS A 129 24.03 13.12 -14.62
C CYS A 129 22.71 13.57 -14.00
N LYS A 130 21.71 12.68 -13.97
CA LYS A 130 20.42 12.93 -13.30
C LYS A 130 20.64 12.94 -11.79
N LYS A 131 20.16 13.94 -11.07
CA LYS A 131 20.38 14.10 -9.62
C LYS A 131 19.11 13.75 -8.85
N VAL A 132 19.20 12.73 -8.01
CA VAL A 132 18.05 12.23 -7.24
C VAL A 132 18.28 12.49 -5.76
N LEU A 133 17.37 13.23 -5.13
CA LEU A 133 17.46 13.59 -3.72
C LEU A 133 16.50 12.72 -2.89
N PHE A 134 17.05 11.92 -1.98
CA PHE A 134 16.28 11.08 -1.07
C PHE A 134 15.85 11.89 0.16
N GLY A 135 14.54 12.00 0.39
CA GLY A 135 13.97 12.95 1.34
C GLY A 135 13.71 12.42 2.77
N ASP A 136 13.77 11.11 2.99
CA ASP A 136 13.38 10.48 4.25
C ASP A 136 14.34 9.38 4.73
N THR A 137 15.61 9.49 4.33
CA THR A 137 16.69 8.53 4.66
C THR A 137 17.29 8.72 6.06
N TYR A 138 16.76 9.63 6.87
CA TYR A 138 17.01 9.68 8.32
C TYR A 138 16.46 8.44 9.07
N VAL A 139 15.50 7.73 8.47
CA VAL A 139 15.02 6.45 8.96
C VAL A 139 15.98 5.36 8.46
N LYS A 140 16.56 4.59 9.37
CA LYS A 140 17.57 3.57 9.05
C LYS A 140 17.11 2.59 7.95
N LYS A 141 15.89 2.08 8.04
CA LYS A 141 15.30 1.19 7.02
C LYS A 141 15.28 1.82 5.63
N HIS A 142 14.98 3.11 5.54
CA HIS A 142 14.94 3.85 4.28
C HIS A 142 16.33 4.08 3.72
N TYR A 143 17.30 4.39 4.60
CA TYR A 143 18.72 4.47 4.23
C TYR A 143 19.20 3.16 3.58
N ASP A 144 18.90 2.02 4.20
CA ASP A 144 19.28 0.70 3.66
C ASP A 144 18.64 0.43 2.29
N CYS A 145 17.39 0.86 2.10
CA CYS A 145 16.71 0.77 0.80
C CYS A 145 17.36 1.66 -0.27
N ALA A 146 17.78 2.88 0.08
CA ALA A 146 18.51 3.75 -0.83
C ALA A 146 19.88 3.14 -1.21
N LEU A 147 20.62 2.60 -0.24
CA LEU A 147 21.90 1.93 -0.49
C LEU A 147 21.77 0.77 -1.48
N ALA A 148 20.69 0.00 -1.41
CA ALA A 148 20.42 -1.11 -2.33
C ALA A 148 20.29 -0.68 -3.80
N LEU A 149 20.01 0.61 -4.05
CA LEU A 149 19.85 1.16 -5.40
C LEU A 149 21.10 1.89 -5.93
N ILE A 150 22.03 2.31 -5.07
CA ILE A 150 23.14 3.22 -5.43
C ILE A 150 23.95 2.72 -6.62
N ASN A 151 24.37 1.46 -6.61
CA ASN A 151 25.23 0.91 -7.65
C ASN A 151 24.51 0.90 -9.01
N LYS A 152 23.22 0.53 -9.01
CA LYS A 152 22.39 0.51 -10.22
C LYS A 152 22.07 1.91 -10.72
N MET A 153 21.76 2.85 -9.81
CA MET A 153 21.59 4.28 -10.15
C MET A 153 22.85 4.86 -10.76
N THR A 154 24.02 4.58 -10.18
CA THR A 154 25.31 5.05 -10.70
C THR A 154 25.58 4.49 -12.09
N ALA A 155 25.31 3.21 -12.32
CA ALA A 155 25.41 2.58 -13.64
C ALA A 155 24.44 3.20 -14.67
N ALA A 156 23.27 3.67 -14.23
CA ALA A 156 22.30 4.40 -15.03
C ALA A 156 22.59 5.90 -15.16
N ASN A 157 23.79 6.36 -14.79
CA ASN A 157 24.19 7.78 -14.80
C ASN A 157 23.25 8.68 -13.97
N ILE A 158 22.83 8.17 -12.81
CA ILE A 158 22.04 8.88 -11.80
C ILE A 158 22.88 9.06 -10.54
N ALA A 159 23.01 10.29 -10.06
CA ALA A 159 23.69 10.66 -8.83
C ALA A 159 22.69 10.66 -7.65
N PRO A 160 22.74 9.69 -6.74
CA PRO A 160 21.93 9.69 -5.53
C PRO A 160 22.49 10.68 -4.49
N ILE A 161 21.61 11.50 -3.92
CA ILE A 161 21.91 12.44 -2.84
C ILE A 161 21.12 11.98 -1.61
N ILE A 162 21.82 11.51 -0.58
CA ILE A 162 21.22 10.93 0.63
C ILE A 162 21.22 11.95 1.76
N THR A 163 20.12 12.01 2.53
CA THR A 163 19.96 12.95 3.64
C THR A 163 19.79 12.21 4.96
N THR A 164 20.49 12.65 6.00
CA THR A 164 20.41 12.03 7.34
C THR A 164 19.56 12.84 8.31
N GLY A 165 19.12 14.04 7.91
CA GLY A 165 18.27 14.91 8.72
C GLY A 165 16.78 14.64 8.53
N LYS A 166 15.97 14.97 9.56
CA LYS A 166 14.49 14.90 9.48
C LYS A 166 13.86 15.90 8.51
N THR A 167 14.65 16.83 7.99
CA THR A 167 14.26 17.86 7.02
C THR A 167 15.24 17.87 5.87
N ILE A 168 14.72 18.02 4.65
CA ILE A 168 15.55 18.13 3.45
C ILE A 168 16.35 19.44 3.49
N PRO A 169 17.67 19.42 3.26
CA PRO A 169 18.48 20.64 3.21
C PRO A 169 18.07 21.51 2.02
N ALA A 170 18.15 22.83 2.19
CA ALA A 170 17.88 23.77 1.11
C ALA A 170 19.06 23.92 0.14
N ASN A 171 18.82 24.46 -1.05
CA ASN A 171 19.78 24.75 -2.13
C ASN A 171 20.51 23.52 -2.70
N ILE A 172 19.94 22.32 -2.57
CA ILE A 172 20.45 21.13 -3.26
C ILE A 172 19.82 21.07 -4.65
N ASP A 173 20.64 21.17 -5.70
CA ASP A 173 20.20 20.98 -7.08
C ASP A 173 19.84 19.50 -7.33
N CYS A 174 18.59 19.24 -7.70
CA CYS A 174 18.08 17.91 -8.03
C CYS A 174 17.01 17.95 -9.12
N ASP A 175 16.86 16.82 -9.81
CA ASP A 175 15.87 16.59 -10.86
C ASP A 175 14.61 15.89 -10.30
N LEU A 176 14.76 15.07 -9.25
CA LEU A 176 13.69 14.27 -8.66
C LEU A 176 13.87 14.14 -7.13
N LEU A 177 12.75 14.24 -6.41
CA LEU A 177 12.68 13.86 -5.00
C LEU A 177 12.17 12.42 -4.87
N VAL A 178 12.92 11.57 -4.17
CA VAL A 178 12.54 10.17 -3.90
C VAL A 178 12.29 9.97 -2.41
N TYR A 179 11.23 9.23 -2.11
CA TYR A 179 10.81 8.90 -0.75
C TYR A 179 10.46 7.43 -0.61
N PHE A 180 10.55 6.91 0.61
CA PHE A 180 10.03 5.59 0.97
C PHE A 180 8.74 5.69 1.82
N ASN A 181 8.53 6.85 2.43
CA ASN A 181 7.34 7.21 3.18
C ASN A 181 7.06 8.72 3.06
N ARG A 182 5.82 9.14 3.37
CA ARG A 182 5.48 10.55 3.41
C ARG A 182 6.33 11.24 4.49
N PRO A 183 7.06 12.33 4.16
CA PRO A 183 7.89 13.01 5.14
C PRO A 183 7.00 13.70 6.18
N ALA A 184 7.48 13.77 7.44
CA ALA A 184 6.77 14.45 8.52
C ALA A 184 6.66 15.96 8.27
N ASN A 185 7.69 16.54 7.65
CA ASN A 185 7.75 17.95 7.27
C ASN A 185 7.73 18.07 5.74
N PRO A 186 7.01 19.06 5.17
CA PRO A 186 7.07 19.32 3.74
C PRO A 186 8.49 19.77 3.32
N PRO A 187 8.89 19.51 2.06
CA PRO A 187 10.15 20.04 1.53
C PRO A 187 10.13 21.57 1.46
N PRO A 188 11.30 22.23 1.45
CA PRO A 188 11.39 23.67 1.16
C PRO A 188 10.70 24.07 -0.16
N ALA A 189 10.16 25.29 -0.23
CA ALA A 189 9.36 25.77 -1.37
C ALA A 189 10.13 25.79 -2.71
N GLU A 190 11.46 25.85 -2.69
CA GLU A 190 12.29 25.75 -3.90
C GLU A 190 12.18 24.38 -4.61
N TYR A 191 11.63 23.37 -3.92
CA TYR A 191 11.37 22.05 -4.48
C TYR A 191 9.92 21.87 -4.96
N ASP A 192 9.08 22.92 -4.90
CA ASP A 192 7.67 22.81 -5.24
C ASP A 192 7.44 22.44 -6.70
N ASP A 193 8.37 22.73 -7.61
CA ASP A 193 8.29 22.35 -9.02
C ASP A 193 8.86 20.95 -9.31
N LYS A 194 9.54 20.33 -8.34
CA LYS A 194 10.21 19.04 -8.52
C LYS A 194 9.20 17.88 -8.45
N PRO A 195 9.30 16.90 -9.36
CA PRO A 195 8.52 15.68 -9.26
C PRO A 195 8.89 14.91 -7.98
N ARG A 196 7.89 14.22 -7.42
CA ARG A 196 8.01 13.43 -6.19
C ARG A 196 7.62 11.99 -6.48
N LEU A 197 8.57 11.10 -6.30
CA LEU A 197 8.39 9.66 -6.44
C LEU A 197 8.39 9.01 -5.06
N VAL A 198 7.44 8.12 -4.80
CA VAL A 198 7.52 7.18 -3.67
C VAL A 198 7.80 5.78 -4.18
N ILE A 199 8.72 5.08 -3.51
CA ILE A 199 9.03 3.67 -3.76
C ILE A 199 8.57 2.88 -2.54
N ASP A 200 7.67 1.91 -2.73
CA ASP A 200 7.28 1.02 -1.65
C ASP A 200 8.46 0.14 -1.24
N HIS A 201 8.70 0.09 0.07
CA HIS A 201 9.90 -0.49 0.69
C HIS A 201 9.55 -1.65 1.65
N GLY A 202 8.40 -2.29 1.42
CA GLY A 202 8.01 -3.52 2.10
C GLY A 202 6.52 -3.62 2.40
N ALA A 203 5.71 -3.89 1.38
CA ALA A 203 4.27 -4.16 1.51
C ALA A 203 3.54 -3.07 2.32
N SER A 204 4.01 -1.83 2.27
CA SER A 204 3.60 -0.81 3.25
C SER A 204 2.16 -0.37 3.01
N ASN A 205 1.73 -0.33 1.74
CA ASN A 205 0.35 -0.06 1.34
C ASN A 205 -0.59 -1.22 1.66
N LEU A 206 -0.07 -2.38 2.04
CA LEU A 206 -0.87 -3.53 2.46
C LEU A 206 -1.12 -3.53 3.99
N LYS A 207 -0.48 -2.62 4.73
CA LYS A 207 -0.69 -2.51 6.18
C LYS A 207 -1.81 -1.51 6.46
N TRP A 208 -2.84 -1.92 7.19
CA TRP A 208 -4.06 -1.11 7.41
C TRP A 208 -3.79 0.27 8.01
N PHE A 209 -2.82 0.39 8.92
CA PHE A 209 -2.47 1.67 9.56
C PHE A 209 -1.67 2.61 8.63
N LEU A 210 -1.21 2.10 7.48
CA LEU A 210 -0.42 2.82 6.49
C LEU A 210 -1.13 2.98 5.14
N ALA A 211 -2.24 2.28 4.94
CA ALA A 211 -3.04 2.26 3.72
C ALA A 211 -4.10 3.36 3.76
N ASN A 212 -3.67 4.59 3.45
CA ASN A 212 -4.50 5.80 3.43
C ASN A 212 -4.19 6.65 2.20
N ARG A 213 -5.21 7.06 1.45
CA ARG A 213 -5.09 7.95 0.27
C ARG A 213 -4.26 9.21 0.55
N MET A 214 -4.44 9.87 1.70
CA MET A 214 -3.69 11.09 2.05
C MET A 214 -2.18 10.87 2.10
N ARG A 215 -1.72 9.64 2.36
CA ARG A 215 -0.29 9.30 2.33
C ARG A 215 0.26 9.41 0.91
N TYR A 216 -0.55 9.04 -0.09
CA TYR A 216 -0.17 8.89 -1.48
C TYR A 216 -0.50 10.11 -2.35
N ASP A 217 -1.41 10.98 -1.92
CA ASP A 217 -1.73 12.24 -2.62
C ASP A 217 -0.53 13.20 -2.72
N PHE A 218 0.42 13.11 -1.79
CA PHE A 218 1.64 13.94 -1.80
C PHE A 218 2.59 13.62 -2.98
N PHE A 219 2.53 12.42 -3.52
CA PHE A 219 3.46 11.95 -4.55
C PHE A 219 2.86 12.07 -5.94
N ASP A 220 3.70 12.41 -6.91
CA ASP A 220 3.32 12.53 -8.31
C ASP A 220 3.36 11.15 -8.99
N TRP A 221 4.29 10.29 -8.56
CA TRP A 221 4.45 8.92 -9.05
C TRP A 221 4.62 7.93 -7.88
N ILE A 222 4.14 6.70 -8.05
CA ILE A 222 4.17 5.65 -7.04
C ILE A 222 4.72 4.37 -7.68
N VAL A 223 5.82 3.85 -7.14
CA VAL A 223 6.38 2.55 -7.50
C VAL A 223 6.05 1.54 -6.42
N THR A 224 5.44 0.42 -6.84
CA THR A 224 4.97 -0.66 -5.98
C THR A 224 5.75 -1.94 -6.22
N ALA A 225 5.70 -2.83 -5.23
CA ALA A 225 6.43 -4.10 -5.28
C ALA A 225 5.86 -5.13 -6.26
N GLY A 226 4.64 -4.95 -6.76
CA GLY A 226 4.02 -5.89 -7.70
C GLY A 226 2.55 -5.55 -8.00
N PRO A 227 1.89 -6.33 -8.86
CA PRO A 227 0.56 -6.03 -9.39
C PRO A 227 -0.52 -6.04 -8.31
N ALA A 228 -0.44 -6.94 -7.33
CA ALA A 228 -1.40 -6.95 -6.23
C ALA A 228 -1.23 -5.74 -5.29
N HIS A 229 0.02 -5.24 -5.14
CA HIS A 229 0.30 -3.98 -4.44
C HIS A 229 -0.20 -2.76 -5.22
N ALA A 230 -0.14 -2.78 -6.56
CA ALA A 230 -0.72 -1.70 -7.37
C ALA A 230 -2.25 -1.71 -7.29
N GLN A 231 -2.89 -2.88 -7.43
CA GLN A 231 -4.35 -3.03 -7.33
C GLN A 231 -4.88 -2.52 -5.99
N SER A 232 -4.15 -2.81 -4.91
CA SER A 232 -4.40 -2.27 -3.57
C SER A 232 -4.53 -0.75 -3.56
N LEU A 233 -3.55 -0.06 -4.16
CA LEU A 233 -3.52 1.40 -4.16
C LEU A 233 -4.56 2.00 -5.10
N LEU A 234 -4.77 1.38 -6.26
CA LEU A 234 -5.75 1.84 -7.25
C LEU A 234 -7.17 1.84 -6.69
N ALA A 235 -7.47 1.00 -5.69
CA ALA A 235 -8.75 1.03 -4.97
C ALA A 235 -9.03 2.40 -4.30
N PHE A 236 -7.99 3.13 -3.85
CA PHE A 236 -8.15 4.48 -3.30
C PHE A 236 -8.44 5.54 -4.36
N PHE A 237 -8.11 5.24 -5.62
CA PHE A 237 -8.20 6.14 -6.76
C PHE A 237 -9.22 5.67 -7.79
N ALA A 238 -10.21 4.85 -7.40
CA ALA A 238 -11.19 4.27 -8.32
C ALA A 238 -11.98 5.30 -9.16
N GLU A 239 -12.07 6.54 -8.67
CA GLU A 239 -12.72 7.67 -9.36
C GLU A 239 -11.80 8.40 -10.34
N ASP A 240 -10.48 8.21 -10.23
CA ASP A 240 -9.46 8.84 -11.05
C ASP A 240 -9.08 7.92 -12.23
N LYS A 241 -9.55 8.27 -13.42
CA LYS A 241 -9.30 7.53 -14.66
C LYS A 241 -7.81 7.48 -15.05
N GLU A 242 -7.00 8.39 -14.51
CA GLU A 242 -5.56 8.51 -14.77
C GLU A 242 -4.70 7.86 -13.67
N ALA A 243 -5.32 7.33 -12.61
CA ALA A 243 -4.62 6.68 -11.50
C ALA A 243 -3.69 5.53 -11.95
N ASN A 244 -4.08 4.81 -13.01
CA ASN A 244 -3.26 3.76 -13.62
C ASN A 244 -1.94 4.27 -14.23
N LYS A 245 -1.83 5.57 -14.51
CA LYS A 245 -0.57 6.19 -14.97
C LYS A 245 0.33 6.58 -13.78
N LYS A 246 -0.27 6.91 -12.64
CA LYS A 246 0.39 7.30 -11.38
C LYS A 246 1.06 6.13 -10.67
N VAL A 247 0.41 4.96 -10.65
CA VAL A 247 0.88 3.76 -9.94
C VAL A 247 1.54 2.78 -10.92
N ARG A 248 2.78 2.41 -10.66
CA ARG A 248 3.57 1.44 -11.45
C ARG A 248 4.08 0.32 -10.55
N SER A 249 4.17 -0.89 -11.08
CA SER A 249 4.81 -2.02 -10.39
C SER A 249 6.18 -2.26 -10.99
N ALA A 250 7.23 -2.24 -10.17
CA ALA A 250 8.60 -2.40 -10.64
C ALA A 250 9.28 -3.60 -9.96
N GLY A 251 9.13 -3.73 -8.64
CA GLY A 251 9.87 -4.76 -7.92
C GLY A 251 9.89 -4.54 -6.42
N PHE A 252 10.12 -5.62 -5.67
CA PHE A 252 10.41 -5.54 -4.25
C PHE A 252 11.87 -5.12 -4.06
N ILE A 253 12.11 -3.99 -3.39
CA ILE A 253 13.42 -3.31 -3.37
C ILE A 253 14.58 -4.16 -2.84
N LYS A 254 14.29 -5.13 -1.95
CA LYS A 254 15.31 -6.01 -1.36
C LYS A 254 15.58 -7.29 -2.15
N SER A 255 14.98 -7.47 -3.32
CA SER A 255 14.99 -8.77 -4.02
C SER A 255 16.39 -9.29 -4.32
N GLU A 256 17.29 -8.45 -4.85
CA GLU A 256 18.67 -8.88 -5.14
C GLU A 256 19.40 -9.33 -3.87
N LEU A 257 19.33 -8.54 -2.79
CA LEU A 257 19.95 -8.89 -1.50
C LEU A 257 19.39 -10.19 -0.92
N LEU A 258 18.08 -10.38 -1.05
CA LEU A 258 17.36 -11.54 -0.55
C LEU A 258 17.71 -12.81 -1.32
N LEU A 259 17.73 -12.73 -2.66
CA LEU A 259 17.94 -13.88 -3.55
C LEU A 259 19.43 -14.24 -3.72
N ALA A 260 20.35 -13.32 -3.43
CA ALA A 260 21.78 -13.61 -3.39
C ALA A 260 22.11 -14.71 -2.37
N SER A 261 23.13 -15.51 -2.66
CA SER A 261 23.65 -16.51 -1.72
C SER A 261 23.98 -15.90 -0.34
N PRO A 262 23.89 -16.69 0.74
CA PRO A 262 24.31 -16.23 2.06
C PRO A 262 25.73 -15.67 2.03
N THR A 263 25.93 -14.53 2.69
CA THR A 263 27.25 -13.90 2.81
C THR A 263 28.10 -14.52 3.92
N THR A 264 27.44 -15.24 4.82
CA THR A 264 28.05 -15.93 5.96
C THR A 264 27.62 -17.38 6.00
N SER A 265 28.49 -18.25 6.50
CA SER A 265 28.13 -19.64 6.76
C SER A 265 27.16 -19.77 7.94
N ARG A 266 26.45 -20.90 8.00
CA ARG A 266 25.53 -21.19 9.11
C ARG A 266 26.29 -21.28 10.44
N GLU A 267 27.50 -21.83 10.43
CA GLU A 267 28.39 -21.95 11.59
C GLU A 267 28.81 -20.58 12.13
N GLU A 268 29.14 -19.64 11.24
CA GLU A 268 29.50 -18.27 11.63
C GLU A 268 28.30 -17.51 12.21
N ILE A 269 27.13 -17.62 11.59
CA ILE A 269 25.89 -17.03 12.13
C ILE A 269 25.55 -17.62 13.49
N ALA A 270 25.68 -18.93 13.63
CA ALA A 270 25.39 -19.61 14.87
C ALA A 270 26.35 -19.22 15.98
N ALA A 271 27.67 -19.17 15.69
CA ALA A 271 28.66 -18.68 16.64
C ALA A 271 28.42 -17.23 17.06
N ARG A 272 28.02 -16.37 16.11
CA ARG A 272 27.78 -14.94 16.36
C ARG A 272 26.59 -14.69 17.29
N PHE A 273 25.51 -15.44 17.12
CA PHE A 273 24.25 -15.23 17.86
C PHE A 273 23.98 -16.33 18.88
N ASN A 274 25.00 -17.08 19.31
CA ASN A 274 24.89 -18.14 20.31
C ASN A 274 23.79 -19.17 19.98
N LEU A 275 23.77 -19.62 18.72
CA LEU A 275 22.88 -20.66 18.21
C LEU A 275 23.67 -21.97 18.03
N ASP A 276 22.94 -23.08 17.94
CA ASP A 276 23.44 -24.38 17.54
C ASP A 276 23.17 -24.58 16.03
N PRO A 277 24.20 -24.67 15.18
CA PRO A 277 24.01 -24.84 13.74
C PRO A 277 23.40 -26.21 13.37
N ALA A 278 23.45 -27.21 14.26
CA ALA A 278 22.86 -28.53 14.03
C ALA A 278 21.36 -28.59 14.36
N LYS A 279 20.81 -27.55 15.00
CA LYS A 279 19.38 -27.45 15.34
C LYS A 279 18.65 -26.50 14.39
N PRO A 280 17.32 -26.61 14.27
CA PRO A 280 16.51 -25.64 13.54
C PRO A 280 16.70 -24.23 14.12
N ILE A 281 16.97 -23.23 13.28
CA ILE A 281 17.09 -21.83 13.66
C ILE A 281 15.74 -21.15 13.49
N ILE A 282 15.23 -20.54 14.56
CA ILE A 282 13.92 -19.88 14.57
C ILE A 282 14.09 -18.37 14.59
N LEU A 283 13.72 -17.69 13.51
CA LEU A 283 13.84 -16.23 13.42
C LEU A 283 12.54 -15.55 13.82
N PHE A 284 12.55 -14.75 14.89
CA PHE A 284 11.47 -13.83 15.22
C PHE A 284 11.77 -12.44 14.67
N ALA A 285 10.93 -11.95 13.75
CA ALA A 285 11.11 -10.67 13.10
C ALA A 285 9.76 -9.99 12.84
N PRO A 286 9.17 -9.34 13.85
CA PRO A 286 7.86 -8.70 13.75
C PRO A 286 7.94 -7.30 13.13
N THR A 287 6.79 -6.64 12.97
CA THR A 287 6.68 -5.26 12.48
C THR A 287 7.20 -4.28 13.53
N TRP A 288 7.54 -3.07 13.14
CA TRP A 288 7.97 -2.03 14.08
C TRP A 288 6.79 -1.45 14.89
N HIS A 289 5.60 -1.45 14.29
CA HIS A 289 4.37 -0.92 14.88
C HIS A 289 3.72 -1.97 15.79
N ILE A 290 4.31 -2.16 16.95
CA ILE A 290 3.75 -3.01 18.00
C ILE A 290 3.48 -2.12 19.20
N THR A 291 2.21 -1.91 19.52
CA THR A 291 1.86 -1.22 20.78
C THR A 291 2.27 -2.10 21.96
N ASN A 292 2.54 -1.55 23.14
CA ASN A 292 2.77 -2.35 24.35
C ASN A 292 1.46 -3.02 24.81
N ASN A 293 0.95 -3.95 24.00
CA ASN A 293 -0.27 -4.68 24.25
C ASN A 293 0.07 -6.03 24.93
N ARG A 294 -0.91 -6.56 25.67
CA ARG A 294 -0.73 -7.81 26.42
C ARG A 294 -0.43 -9.01 25.52
N ASP A 295 -0.83 -8.97 24.25
CA ASP A 295 -0.66 -10.08 23.32
C ASP A 295 0.79 -10.27 22.92
N MET A 296 1.48 -9.18 22.57
CA MET A 296 2.91 -9.29 22.25
C MET A 296 3.73 -9.75 23.46
N VAL A 297 3.36 -9.33 24.67
CA VAL A 297 4.03 -9.81 25.89
C VAL A 297 3.88 -11.33 26.03
N VAL A 298 2.69 -11.87 25.75
CA VAL A 298 2.46 -13.32 25.77
C VAL A 298 3.24 -14.00 24.64
N ALA A 299 3.24 -13.43 23.44
CA ALA A 299 3.99 -13.94 22.30
C ALA A 299 5.49 -14.02 22.59
N ILE A 300 6.08 -12.95 23.12
CA ILE A 300 7.51 -12.89 23.48
C ILE A 300 7.86 -13.96 24.50
N ARG A 301 7.05 -14.13 25.56
CA ARG A 301 7.28 -15.18 26.57
C ARG A 301 7.20 -16.57 25.97
N ASN A 302 6.27 -16.80 25.05
CA ASN A 302 6.14 -18.09 24.37
C ASN A 302 7.34 -18.36 23.44
N ILE A 303 7.79 -17.35 22.70
CA ILE A 303 8.96 -17.41 21.81
C ILE A 303 10.26 -17.63 22.59
N ALA A 304 10.42 -16.96 23.73
CA ALA A 304 11.59 -17.12 24.60
C ALA A 304 11.77 -18.57 25.08
N GLY A 305 10.69 -19.36 25.14
CA GLY A 305 10.72 -20.79 25.46
C GLY A 305 11.13 -21.69 24.29
N ILE A 306 11.26 -21.16 23.08
CA ILE A 306 11.65 -21.93 21.89
C ILE A 306 13.18 -22.07 21.87
N GLU A 307 13.67 -23.30 21.72
CA GLU A 307 15.10 -23.57 21.60
C GLU A 307 15.66 -22.97 20.30
N ASN A 308 16.91 -22.49 20.35
CA ASN A 308 17.66 -22.04 19.18
C ASN A 308 16.98 -20.90 18.37
N HIS A 309 16.25 -20.02 19.07
CA HIS A 309 15.64 -18.86 18.46
C HIS A 309 16.59 -17.65 18.42
N VAL A 310 16.29 -16.70 17.53
CA VAL A 310 16.95 -15.42 17.38
C VAL A 310 15.93 -14.35 17.00
N ALA A 311 16.04 -13.14 17.56
CA ALA A 311 15.05 -12.09 17.43
C ALA A 311 15.65 -10.80 16.83
N SER A 312 15.05 -10.34 15.72
CA SER A 312 15.41 -9.12 15.01
C SER A 312 14.35 -8.06 15.20
N LEU A 313 14.56 -7.16 16.17
CA LEU A 313 13.59 -6.14 16.57
C LEU A 313 13.99 -4.74 16.09
N HIS A 314 12.99 -3.92 15.75
CA HIS A 314 13.20 -2.52 15.37
C HIS A 314 13.46 -1.65 16.61
N PRO A 315 14.30 -0.58 16.55
CA PRO A 315 14.52 0.32 17.70
C PRO A 315 13.26 0.91 18.32
N GLU A 316 12.21 1.12 17.51
CA GLU A 316 10.91 1.61 18.00
C GLU A 316 10.16 0.61 18.87
N THR A 317 10.63 -0.63 18.98
CA THR A 317 10.07 -1.65 19.88
C THR A 317 10.77 -1.72 21.24
N ALA A 318 11.66 -0.74 21.54
CA ALA A 318 12.42 -0.69 22.79
C ALA A 318 11.55 -0.60 24.06
N HIS A 319 10.25 -0.31 23.94
CA HIS A 319 9.29 -0.34 25.05
C HIS A 319 8.79 -1.74 25.40
N LEU A 320 9.06 -2.76 24.59
CA LEU A 320 8.64 -4.13 24.85
C LEU A 320 9.54 -4.78 25.89
N ASP A 321 8.94 -5.61 26.75
CA ASP A 321 9.68 -6.53 27.62
C ASP A 321 10.21 -7.69 26.76
N THR A 322 11.51 -7.69 26.49
CA THR A 322 12.21 -8.66 25.64
C THR A 322 13.01 -9.68 26.46
N GLU A 323 12.73 -9.80 27.77
CA GLU A 323 13.40 -10.77 28.64
C GLU A 323 13.30 -12.19 28.07
N GLY A 324 14.44 -12.87 27.98
CA GLY A 324 14.54 -14.23 27.45
C GLY A 324 14.66 -14.34 25.93
N LEU A 325 14.54 -13.24 25.17
CA LEU A 325 14.82 -13.26 23.73
C LEU A 325 16.32 -13.17 23.45
N ASN A 326 16.79 -13.98 22.50
CA ASN A 326 18.12 -13.87 21.92
C ASN A 326 18.16 -12.78 20.84
N LEU A 327 18.49 -11.54 21.23
CA LEU A 327 18.42 -10.37 20.36
C LEU A 327 19.65 -10.24 19.44
N VAL A 328 19.42 -9.76 18.22
CA VAL A 328 20.50 -9.40 17.29
C VAL A 328 20.83 -7.93 17.36
N ASP A 329 22.08 -7.61 17.04
CA ASP A 329 22.51 -6.24 16.83
C ASP A 329 21.74 -5.62 15.65
N ASN A 330 21.31 -4.37 15.80
CA ASN A 330 20.68 -3.63 14.72
C ASN A 330 21.75 -3.20 13.69
N ILE A 331 22.12 -4.11 12.79
CA ILE A 331 23.11 -3.94 11.72
C ILE A 331 22.43 -4.05 10.35
N ASN A 332 22.92 -3.30 9.36
CA ASN A 332 22.30 -3.26 8.04
C ASN A 332 22.30 -4.64 7.37
N GLY A 333 21.17 -5.04 6.80
CA GLY A 333 21.01 -6.29 6.07
C GLY A 333 20.95 -7.58 6.91
N ILE A 334 21.14 -7.50 8.23
CA ILE A 334 21.26 -8.72 9.07
C ILE A 334 19.99 -9.57 9.06
N THR A 335 18.79 -8.96 9.06
CA THR A 335 17.52 -9.69 9.02
C THR A 335 17.39 -10.50 7.72
N SER A 336 17.77 -9.92 6.57
CA SER A 336 17.72 -10.61 5.27
C SER A 336 18.77 -11.72 5.17
N GLU A 337 19.92 -11.59 5.84
CA GLU A 337 20.89 -12.68 5.97
C GLU A 337 20.37 -13.80 6.87
N LEU A 338 19.85 -13.48 8.06
CA LEU A 338 19.27 -14.46 9.00
C LEU A 338 18.12 -15.25 8.38
N LEU A 339 17.29 -14.60 7.55
CA LEU A 339 16.20 -15.26 6.81
C LEU A 339 16.70 -16.42 5.93
N LYS A 340 17.91 -16.33 5.36
CA LYS A 340 18.48 -17.39 4.53
C LYS A 340 18.85 -18.62 5.35
N HIS A 341 19.26 -18.41 6.61
CA HIS A 341 19.65 -19.46 7.56
C HIS A 341 18.49 -20.00 8.39
N ALA A 342 17.40 -19.25 8.53
CA ALA A 342 16.24 -19.66 9.31
C ALA A 342 15.58 -20.93 8.74
N ASP A 343 15.15 -21.82 9.61
CA ASP A 343 14.34 -23.00 9.29
C ASP A 343 12.85 -22.73 9.49
N CYS A 344 12.50 -21.77 10.35
CA CYS A 344 11.15 -21.24 10.51
C CYS A 344 11.22 -19.75 10.88
N VAL A 345 10.26 -18.98 10.39
CA VAL A 345 10.17 -17.53 10.63
C VAL A 345 8.88 -17.22 11.39
N ILE A 346 9.02 -16.60 12.56
CA ILE A 346 7.90 -16.06 13.33
C ILE A 346 7.79 -14.57 13.01
N SER A 347 6.64 -14.14 12.54
CA SER A 347 6.39 -12.74 12.21
C SER A 347 4.92 -12.39 12.38
N ASP A 348 4.58 -11.11 12.34
CA ASP A 348 3.21 -10.60 12.40
C ASP A 348 2.81 -10.01 11.03
N THR A 349 2.23 -8.82 10.95
CA THR A 349 1.99 -8.14 9.66
C THR A 349 3.25 -7.41 9.13
N SER A 350 4.38 -8.13 9.05
CA SER A 350 5.66 -7.61 8.58
C SER A 350 5.97 -8.00 7.13
N SER A 351 6.71 -7.14 6.42
CA SER A 351 7.22 -7.46 5.08
C SER A 351 8.14 -8.68 5.08
N THR A 352 8.66 -9.06 6.25
CA THR A 352 9.44 -10.28 6.46
C THR A 352 8.71 -11.54 6.02
N ILE A 353 7.37 -11.55 6.10
CA ILE A 353 6.53 -12.64 5.58
C ILE A 353 6.74 -12.84 4.06
N PHE A 354 6.86 -11.76 3.29
CA PHE A 354 7.11 -11.81 1.85
C PHE A 354 8.53 -12.31 1.56
N GLU A 355 9.50 -11.85 2.34
CA GLU A 355 10.90 -12.26 2.21
C GLU A 355 11.06 -13.76 2.53
N ALA A 356 10.43 -14.24 3.61
CA ALA A 356 10.43 -15.65 4.01
C ALA A 356 9.73 -16.55 2.97
N ALA A 357 8.57 -16.13 2.48
CA ALA A 357 7.84 -16.86 1.45
C ALA A 357 8.63 -16.97 0.15
N ALA A 358 9.30 -15.90 -0.30
CA ALA A 358 10.14 -15.94 -1.49
C ALA A 358 11.31 -16.93 -1.37
N LEU A 359 11.84 -17.11 -0.15
CA LEU A 359 12.87 -18.10 0.16
C LEU A 359 12.30 -19.51 0.44
N GLY A 360 10.98 -19.70 0.33
CA GLY A 360 10.32 -20.98 0.61
C GLY A 360 10.38 -21.40 2.08
N LYS A 361 10.56 -20.45 3.01
CA LYS A 361 10.65 -20.73 4.44
C LYS A 361 9.25 -20.84 5.07
N PRO A 362 9.02 -21.78 5.99
CA PRO A 362 7.76 -21.85 6.71
C PRO A 362 7.63 -20.64 7.63
N VAL A 363 6.44 -20.06 7.66
CA VAL A 363 6.13 -18.86 8.44
C VAL A 363 5.10 -19.21 9.51
N VAL A 364 5.35 -18.82 10.76
CA VAL A 364 4.35 -18.77 11.83
C VAL A 364 3.91 -17.32 12.00
N GLN A 365 2.64 -17.06 11.71
CA GLN A 365 2.08 -15.72 11.76
C GLN A 365 1.43 -15.44 13.11
N VAL A 366 1.92 -14.43 13.83
CA VAL A 366 1.42 -14.08 15.16
C VAL A 366 0.12 -13.29 15.06
N GLY A 367 -0.93 -13.84 15.66
CA GLY A 367 -2.22 -13.20 15.81
C GLY A 367 -2.28 -12.25 16.99
N LEU A 368 -2.41 -10.95 16.75
CA LEU A 368 -2.64 -9.96 17.81
C LEU A 368 -4.09 -9.46 17.77
N ARG A 369 -4.71 -9.26 18.93
CA ARG A 369 -6.09 -8.74 19.00
C ARG A 369 -6.19 -7.34 18.40
N GLU A 370 -5.14 -6.54 18.49
CA GLU A 370 -5.08 -5.22 17.85
C GLU A 370 -5.24 -5.30 16.31
N TYR A 371 -4.86 -6.42 15.68
CA TYR A 371 -5.08 -6.66 14.25
C TYR A 371 -6.48 -7.22 13.98
N SER A 372 -7.02 -7.99 14.91
CA SER A 372 -8.35 -8.60 14.80
C SER A 372 -9.50 -7.59 14.80
N ASP A 373 -9.33 -6.43 15.44
CA ASP A 373 -10.35 -5.38 15.49
C ASP A 373 -10.76 -4.83 14.11
N ASN A 374 -9.92 -5.06 13.09
CA ASN A 374 -10.14 -4.65 11.72
C ASN A 374 -10.57 -5.80 10.77
N ASN A 375 -10.62 -7.05 11.23
CA ASN A 375 -10.70 -8.25 10.38
C ASN A 375 -12.10 -8.86 10.17
N ALA A 376 -13.18 -8.12 10.48
CA ALA A 376 -14.56 -8.59 10.27
C ALA A 376 -15.01 -8.51 8.79
N ILE A 377 -14.20 -9.05 7.89
CA ILE A 377 -14.36 -8.97 6.45
C ILE A 377 -14.51 -10.40 5.90
N LEU A 378 -15.68 -10.72 5.33
CA LEU A 378 -15.89 -11.94 4.53
C LEU A 378 -15.25 -11.83 3.13
N PHE A 379 -15.16 -10.60 2.61
CA PHE A 379 -14.62 -10.28 1.29
C PHE A 379 -13.83 -8.98 1.37
N ASP A 380 -12.52 -9.05 1.18
CA ASP A 380 -11.63 -7.89 1.03
C ASP A 380 -12.01 -7.10 -0.23
N PHE A 381 -13.08 -6.31 -0.17
CA PHE A 381 -13.49 -5.39 -1.21
C PHE A 381 -13.83 -4.05 -0.59
N PRO A 382 -13.40 -2.91 -1.17
CA PRO A 382 -12.11 -2.45 -1.71
C PRO A 382 -11.00 -2.04 -0.68
N TYR A 383 -10.96 -2.60 0.53
CA TYR A 383 -9.73 -2.65 1.34
C TYR A 383 -9.01 -3.91 0.90
N VAL A 384 -8.49 -3.80 -0.33
CA VAL A 384 -7.46 -4.62 -0.91
C VAL A 384 -7.68 -6.12 -0.70
N ALA A 385 -8.23 -6.79 -1.73
CA ALA A 385 -8.16 -8.24 -1.95
C ALA A 385 -6.73 -8.86 -1.86
N GLY A 386 -5.73 -8.09 -1.45
CA GLY A 386 -4.35 -8.48 -1.18
C GLY A 386 -3.77 -7.96 0.15
N THR A 387 -4.48 -7.21 1.02
CA THR A 387 -3.91 -6.79 2.33
C THR A 387 -3.88 -7.97 3.28
N ALA A 388 -5.04 -8.55 3.61
CA ALA A 388 -5.06 -9.78 4.38
C ALA A 388 -4.49 -10.92 3.53
N GLU A 389 -4.95 -11.13 2.30
CA GLU A 389 -4.52 -12.30 1.51
C GLU A 389 -3.00 -12.41 1.28
N LEU A 390 -2.24 -11.32 1.06
CA LEU A 390 -0.78 -11.44 0.86
C LEU A 390 0.03 -11.55 2.16
N PHE A 391 -0.42 -10.95 3.26
CA PHE A 391 0.21 -11.16 4.57
C PHE A 391 -0.17 -12.52 5.16
N CYS A 392 -1.36 -13.00 4.83
CA CYS A 392 -1.84 -14.31 5.19
C CYS A 392 -1.10 -15.37 4.38
N GLY A 393 -0.84 -16.51 5.00
CA GLY A 393 -0.36 -17.73 4.37
C GLY A 393 0.59 -18.53 5.24
N GLY A 394 1.10 -17.94 6.32
CA GLY A 394 1.81 -18.63 7.39
C GLY A 394 0.87 -19.44 8.27
N LEU A 395 1.40 -20.37 9.06
CA LEU A 395 0.65 -21.06 10.10
C LEU A 395 0.33 -20.05 11.19
N TYR A 396 -0.92 -19.63 11.27
CA TYR A 396 -1.32 -18.64 12.26
C TYR A 396 -1.30 -19.21 13.66
N ALA A 397 -0.80 -18.40 14.58
CA ALA A 397 -0.69 -18.76 15.98
C ALA A 397 -1.25 -17.65 16.87
N ARG A 398 -2.03 -18.07 17.87
CA ARG A 398 -2.30 -17.21 19.02
C ARG A 398 -0.97 -16.94 19.76
N PRO A 399 -0.85 -15.82 20.49
CA PRO A 399 0.38 -15.48 21.19
C PRO A 399 0.88 -16.58 22.15
N ASP A 400 -0.03 -17.32 22.78
CA ASP A 400 0.27 -18.41 23.72
C ASP A 400 0.53 -19.77 23.05
N GLY A 401 0.33 -19.88 21.73
CA GLY A 401 0.45 -21.13 20.96
C GLY A 401 1.55 -21.11 19.89
N ILE A 402 2.45 -20.12 19.90
CA ILE A 402 3.49 -19.95 18.87
C ILE A 402 4.44 -21.14 18.84
N ALA A 403 4.89 -21.64 19.99
CA ALA A 403 5.78 -22.79 20.09
C ALA A 403 5.15 -24.06 19.48
N ASP A 404 3.85 -24.26 19.66
CA ASP A 404 3.12 -25.39 19.07
C ASP A 404 3.04 -25.26 17.55
N ALA A 405 2.78 -24.04 17.06
CA ALA A 405 2.78 -23.75 15.64
C ALA A 405 4.18 -23.96 15.01
N VAL A 406 5.25 -23.53 15.68
CA VAL A 406 6.63 -23.79 15.20
C VAL A 406 6.91 -25.29 15.13
N ARG A 407 6.48 -26.07 16.14
CA ARG A 407 6.62 -27.53 16.12
C ARG A 407 5.84 -28.17 14.96
N ALA A 408 4.62 -27.69 14.68
CA ALA A 408 3.83 -28.17 13.56
C ALA A 408 4.47 -27.81 12.20
N ALA A 409 4.97 -26.58 12.06
CA ALA A 409 5.65 -26.11 10.85
C ALA A 409 6.93 -26.87 10.53
N LEU A 410 7.67 -27.31 11.55
CA LEU A 410 8.88 -28.13 11.40
C LEU A 410 8.58 -29.64 11.34
N GLY A 411 7.36 -30.05 11.69
CA GLY A 411 6.97 -31.46 11.83
C GLY A 411 6.62 -32.17 10.52
N GLY A 412 6.58 -31.46 9.38
CA GLY A 412 6.23 -32.03 8.07
C GLY A 412 4.76 -32.39 7.94
N ASP A 413 3.87 -31.59 8.55
CA ASP A 413 2.43 -31.73 8.40
C ASP A 413 2.00 -31.36 6.96
N VAL A 414 1.38 -32.30 6.26
CA VAL A 414 0.97 -32.13 4.85
C VAL A 414 0.02 -30.94 4.63
N HIS A 415 -0.79 -30.60 5.62
CA HIS A 415 -1.70 -29.45 5.54
C HIS A 415 -0.94 -28.14 5.70
N VAL A 416 0.02 -28.10 6.62
CA VAL A 416 0.90 -26.94 6.81
C VAL A 416 1.75 -26.70 5.55
N ASP A 417 2.32 -27.76 4.97
CA ASP A 417 3.09 -27.67 3.73
C ASP A 417 2.23 -27.17 2.56
N THR A 418 0.98 -27.64 2.47
CA THR A 418 0.02 -27.17 1.45
C THR A 418 -0.30 -25.69 1.64
N ALA A 419 -0.48 -25.24 2.89
CA ALA A 419 -0.72 -23.83 3.21
C ALA A 419 0.49 -22.95 2.88
N MET A 420 1.71 -23.39 3.24
CA MET A 420 2.96 -22.67 2.92
C MET A 420 3.17 -22.57 1.41
N LYS A 421 2.88 -23.64 0.66
CA LYS A 421 2.99 -23.61 -0.81
C LYS A 421 1.98 -22.63 -1.42
N ALA A 422 0.73 -22.64 -0.95
CA ALA A 422 -0.29 -21.71 -1.43
C ALA A 422 0.08 -20.25 -1.12
N MET A 423 0.69 -19.99 0.03
CA MET A 423 1.25 -18.68 0.39
C MET A 423 2.35 -18.25 -0.57
N HIS A 424 3.35 -19.12 -0.78
CA HIS A 424 4.47 -18.87 -1.68
C HIS A 424 3.99 -18.50 -3.08
N GLU A 425 3.11 -19.32 -3.67
CA GLU A 425 2.54 -19.10 -5.00
C GLU A 425 1.77 -17.78 -5.08
N ARG A 426 0.95 -17.47 -4.07
CA ARG A 426 0.17 -16.23 -4.02
C ARG A 426 1.07 -14.99 -3.91
N ILE A 427 2.08 -15.03 -3.04
CA ILE A 427 3.00 -13.91 -2.84
C ILE A 427 3.80 -13.63 -4.12
N LEU A 428 4.35 -14.66 -4.76
CA LEU A 428 5.13 -14.50 -5.99
C LEU A 428 4.26 -14.09 -7.20
N ALA A 429 2.98 -14.49 -7.24
CA ALA A 429 2.04 -14.00 -8.24
C ALA A 429 1.71 -12.51 -8.06
N GLY A 430 1.60 -12.05 -6.80
CA GLY A 430 1.22 -10.67 -6.46
C GLY A 430 2.39 -9.68 -6.32
N THR A 431 3.61 -10.17 -6.11
CA THR A 431 4.81 -9.39 -5.77
C THR A 431 5.98 -9.79 -6.65
N TYR A 432 6.61 -8.81 -7.30
CA TYR A 432 7.80 -9.03 -8.13
C TYR A 432 9.04 -9.11 -7.23
N ILE A 433 9.32 -10.32 -6.74
CA ILE A 433 10.56 -10.64 -6.02
C ILE A 433 11.49 -11.38 -6.98
N ARG A 434 12.34 -10.63 -7.68
CA ARG A 434 13.16 -11.11 -8.80
C ARG A 434 14.53 -10.43 -8.81
N GLU A 435 15.53 -11.06 -9.42
CA GLU A 435 16.88 -10.50 -9.55
C GLU A 435 16.91 -9.14 -10.26
N ASP A 436 16.00 -8.90 -11.22
CA ASP A 436 15.91 -7.64 -12.00
C ASP A 436 15.08 -6.53 -11.31
N SER A 437 14.62 -6.75 -10.08
CA SER A 437 13.68 -5.84 -9.42
C SER A 437 14.28 -4.45 -9.13
N THR A 438 15.54 -4.40 -8.72
CA THR A 438 16.26 -3.13 -8.49
C THR A 438 16.51 -2.39 -9.79
N ASP A 439 16.85 -3.09 -10.88
CA ASP A 439 16.98 -2.50 -12.22
C ASP A 439 15.67 -1.87 -12.69
N ALA A 440 14.54 -2.58 -12.52
CA ALA A 440 13.22 -2.06 -12.85
C ALA A 440 12.84 -0.83 -12.00
N ILE A 441 13.19 -0.82 -10.71
CA ILE A 441 12.98 0.36 -9.85
C ILE A 441 13.83 1.54 -10.34
N VAL A 442 15.10 1.31 -10.69
CA VAL A 442 15.98 2.38 -11.21
C VAL A 442 15.48 2.91 -12.55
N ALA A 443 14.95 2.07 -13.43
CA ALA A 443 14.32 2.51 -14.67
C ALA A 443 13.10 3.43 -14.41
N GLU A 444 12.32 3.15 -13.36
CA GLU A 444 11.22 4.04 -12.96
C GLU A 444 11.70 5.36 -12.33
N ILE A 445 12.80 5.35 -11.58
CA ILE A 445 13.48 6.57 -11.11
C ILE A 445 13.95 7.39 -12.30
N GLU A 446 14.59 6.74 -13.28
CA GLU A 446 15.10 7.37 -14.48
C GLU A 446 13.98 8.05 -15.27
N ARG A 447 12.88 7.32 -15.51
CA ARG A 447 11.68 7.83 -16.17
C ARG A 447 11.08 9.01 -15.41
N ALA A 448 11.02 8.94 -14.08
CA ALA A 448 10.45 10.01 -13.26
C ALA A 448 11.29 11.30 -13.30
N CYS A 449 12.60 11.22 -13.54
CA CYS A 449 13.45 12.40 -13.75
C CYS A 449 13.14 13.15 -15.06
N GLU A 450 12.58 12.47 -16.06
CA GLU A 450 12.30 13.05 -17.38
C GLU A 450 10.88 13.61 -17.50
N LEU A 451 10.02 13.28 -16.54
CA LEU A 451 8.63 13.69 -16.57
C LEU A 451 8.42 14.99 -15.79
N PRO A 452 7.57 15.89 -16.30
CA PRO A 452 7.17 17.05 -15.52
C PRO A 452 6.46 16.58 -14.26
N LYS A 453 6.50 17.41 -13.22
CA LYS A 453 5.63 17.24 -12.05
C LYS A 453 4.19 17.05 -12.55
N ALA A 454 3.56 15.95 -12.15
CA ALA A 454 2.19 15.66 -12.55
C ALA A 454 1.31 16.83 -12.10
N ALA A 455 0.43 17.34 -12.98
CA ALA A 455 -0.57 18.31 -12.56
C ALA A 455 -1.35 17.67 -11.42
N SER A 456 -1.35 18.30 -10.24
CA SER A 456 -2.16 17.79 -9.15
C SER A 456 -3.59 17.68 -9.66
N ALA A 457 -4.20 16.50 -9.49
CA ALA A 457 -5.64 16.41 -9.58
C ALA A 457 -6.17 17.38 -8.52
N ASN A 458 -6.63 18.54 -8.98
CA ASN A 458 -6.96 19.77 -8.25
C ASN A 458 -5.76 20.70 -7.98
N GLY A 459 -5.67 21.76 -8.79
CA GLY A 459 -5.28 23.07 -8.27
C GLY A 459 -6.37 23.56 -7.31
N ASP A 460 -5.96 24.29 -6.29
CA ASP A 460 -6.73 24.66 -5.09
C ASP A 460 -7.02 23.51 -4.13
N ASP A 461 -6.09 23.26 -3.21
CA ASP A 461 -6.42 23.23 -1.79
C ASP A 461 -5.15 23.27 -0.94
N GLN A 462 -5.01 24.33 -0.14
CA GLN A 462 -4.28 24.25 1.12
C GLN A 462 -5.03 23.24 1.99
N VAL A 463 -4.70 21.96 1.83
CA VAL A 463 -5.12 20.89 2.73
C VAL A 463 -4.52 21.23 4.10
N LYS A 464 -5.30 21.97 4.89
CA LYS A 464 -5.03 22.22 6.30
C LYS A 464 -4.66 20.89 6.94
N GLN A 465 -3.50 20.86 7.60
CA GLN A 465 -3.12 19.80 8.52
C GLN A 465 -4.35 19.45 9.36
N ARG A 466 -4.95 18.29 9.07
CA ARG A 466 -5.87 17.66 10.01
C ARG A 466 -4.98 17.09 11.09
N ASP A 467 -5.02 17.68 12.28
CA ASP A 467 -4.60 17.00 13.50
C ASP A 467 -5.46 15.73 13.61
N VAL A 468 -4.91 14.62 13.13
CA VAL A 468 -5.50 13.31 13.33
C VAL A 468 -4.95 12.82 14.66
N ASN A 469 -5.73 13.06 15.72
CA ASN A 469 -5.60 12.25 16.91
C ASN A 469 -5.88 10.79 16.48
N LEU A 470 -4.93 9.89 16.74
CA LEU A 470 -4.94 8.49 16.29
C LEU A 470 -6.12 7.67 16.85
N ASP A 471 -6.91 8.25 17.77
CA ASP A 471 -8.05 7.63 18.46
C ASP A 471 -9.32 7.46 17.60
N HIS A 472 -9.30 7.80 16.31
CA HIS A 472 -10.50 7.81 15.43
C HIS A 472 -10.43 6.87 14.21
N VAL A 473 -9.62 5.81 14.28
CA VAL A 473 -9.52 4.78 13.21
C VAL A 473 -10.85 4.05 12.93
N HIS A 474 -11.90 4.26 13.72
CA HIS A 474 -13.08 3.38 13.75
C HIS A 474 -14.30 3.81 12.89
N ASP A 475 -14.26 4.93 12.17
CA ASP A 475 -15.44 5.49 11.48
C ASP A 475 -15.54 5.21 9.96
N ASN A 476 -14.93 4.13 9.47
CA ASN A 476 -15.00 3.80 8.05
C ASN A 476 -16.29 3.05 7.70
N LEU A 477 -17.17 3.71 6.91
CA LEU A 477 -18.36 3.19 6.19
C LEU A 477 -18.15 1.82 5.51
N PHE A 478 -16.90 1.48 5.24
CA PHE A 478 -16.42 0.24 4.68
C PHE A 478 -16.59 -0.98 5.61
N PHE A 479 -16.27 -0.83 6.90
CA PHE A 479 -16.28 -1.94 7.86
C PHE A 479 -17.70 -2.39 8.24
N ALA A 480 -18.72 -1.54 8.04
CA ALA A 480 -20.10 -1.83 8.44
C ALA A 480 -20.89 -2.70 7.46
N ARG A 481 -20.55 -2.72 6.15
CA ARG A 481 -21.30 -3.48 5.13
C ARG A 481 -20.85 -4.94 5.01
N ASN A 482 -19.56 -5.22 5.18
CA ASN A 482 -18.97 -6.57 5.10
C ASN A 482 -19.22 -7.45 6.36
N ARG A 483 -19.91 -6.88 7.36
CA ARG A 483 -20.36 -7.57 8.58
C ARG A 483 -21.76 -8.14 8.47
N LEU A 484 -22.42 -7.94 7.34
CA LEU A 484 -23.78 -8.38 7.10
C LEU A 484 -23.77 -9.49 6.05
N ILE A 485 -24.31 -10.64 6.42
CA ILE A 485 -24.71 -11.68 5.48
C ILE A 485 -26.23 -11.62 5.39
N ALA A 486 -26.79 -11.44 4.20
CA ALA A 486 -28.23 -11.63 4.01
C ALA A 486 -28.56 -13.11 4.12
N HIS A 487 -29.24 -13.52 5.19
CA HIS A 487 -29.61 -14.90 5.45
C HIS A 487 -30.73 -15.34 4.52
N ALA A 488 -30.54 -16.46 3.81
CA ALA A 488 -31.52 -17.04 2.87
C ALA A 488 -32.10 -16.00 1.87
N ALA A 489 -31.23 -15.11 1.38
CA ALA A 489 -31.59 -13.95 0.54
C ALA A 489 -32.58 -12.93 1.14
N GLY A 490 -32.91 -13.01 2.43
CA GLY A 490 -33.81 -12.09 3.12
C GLY A 490 -35.31 -12.39 2.93
N ASN A 491 -36.13 -11.35 2.97
CA ASN A 491 -37.60 -11.44 2.91
C ASN A 491 -38.13 -10.64 1.71
N VAL A 492 -39.21 -11.08 1.05
CA VAL A 492 -39.88 -10.28 0.01
C VAL A 492 -41.34 -10.09 0.38
N GLY A 493 -41.71 -8.87 0.77
CA GLY A 493 -43.05 -8.59 1.30
C GLY A 493 -43.35 -9.40 2.57
N VAL A 494 -44.33 -10.30 2.50
CA VAL A 494 -44.72 -11.23 3.58
C VAL A 494 -44.05 -12.60 3.46
N HIS A 495 -43.28 -12.84 2.39
CA HIS A 495 -42.64 -14.11 2.12
C HIS A 495 -41.25 -14.12 2.77
N HIS A 496 -41.06 -15.04 3.70
CA HIS A 496 -39.83 -15.14 4.49
C HIS A 496 -38.91 -16.25 3.98
N ALA A 497 -37.61 -15.98 3.89
CA ALA A 497 -36.58 -16.92 3.42
C ALA A 497 -36.98 -17.60 2.09
N SER A 498 -37.50 -16.81 1.14
CA SER A 498 -38.06 -17.33 -0.11
C SER A 498 -37.00 -17.88 -1.04
N ASN A 499 -35.73 -17.49 -0.87
CA ASN A 499 -34.62 -17.86 -1.76
C ASN A 499 -34.96 -17.59 -3.25
N SER A 500 -35.84 -16.63 -3.53
CA SER A 500 -36.37 -16.34 -4.86
C SER A 500 -35.46 -15.39 -5.65
N GLU A 501 -35.62 -15.29 -6.98
CA GLU A 501 -34.78 -14.39 -7.80
C GLU A 501 -34.93 -12.92 -7.35
N GLU A 502 -36.13 -12.51 -6.93
CA GLU A 502 -36.39 -11.18 -6.38
C GLU A 502 -35.63 -10.95 -5.08
N ALA A 503 -35.69 -11.92 -4.15
CA ALA A 503 -34.99 -11.86 -2.87
C ALA A 503 -33.47 -11.77 -3.09
N VAL A 504 -32.92 -12.65 -3.91
CA VAL A 504 -31.48 -12.68 -4.23
C VAL A 504 -31.02 -11.37 -4.87
N SER A 505 -31.77 -10.86 -5.83
CA SER A 505 -31.44 -9.60 -6.51
C SER A 505 -31.49 -8.40 -5.55
N ALA A 506 -32.50 -8.34 -4.67
CA ALA A 506 -32.64 -7.31 -3.65
C ALA A 506 -31.50 -7.36 -2.62
N ALA A 507 -31.18 -8.55 -2.10
CA ALA A 507 -30.09 -8.77 -1.16
C ALA A 507 -28.74 -8.35 -1.75
N LEU A 508 -28.41 -8.79 -2.97
CA LEU A 508 -27.18 -8.39 -3.67
C LEU A 508 -27.12 -6.89 -4.01
N GLY A 509 -28.25 -6.18 -3.95
CA GLY A 509 -28.31 -4.71 -4.03
C GLY A 509 -28.03 -4.01 -2.70
N ALA A 510 -28.21 -4.70 -1.57
CA ALA A 510 -28.16 -4.14 -0.22
C ALA A 510 -26.87 -4.47 0.54
N VAL A 511 -26.38 -5.70 0.40
CA VAL A 511 -25.21 -6.23 1.11
C VAL A 511 -24.17 -6.79 0.16
N ASP A 512 -22.96 -7.02 0.69
CA ASP A 512 -21.85 -7.56 -0.07
C ASP A 512 -21.86 -9.09 -0.14
N VAL A 513 -22.54 -9.73 0.82
CA VAL A 513 -22.59 -11.20 0.98
C VAL A 513 -24.02 -11.68 1.19
N VAL A 514 -24.42 -12.68 0.42
CA VAL A 514 -25.74 -13.31 0.53
C VAL A 514 -25.55 -14.79 0.78
N GLU A 515 -26.19 -15.32 1.81
CA GLU A 515 -26.30 -16.76 2.02
C GLU A 515 -27.50 -17.30 1.27
N LEU A 516 -27.29 -18.43 0.60
CA LEU A 516 -28.29 -19.16 -0.16
C LEU A 516 -28.31 -20.62 0.26
N ASP A 517 -29.52 -21.14 0.46
CA ASP A 517 -29.74 -22.56 0.69
C ASP A 517 -29.61 -23.32 -0.63
N ILE A 518 -28.68 -24.28 -0.68
CA ILE A 518 -28.37 -25.06 -1.88
C ILE A 518 -28.91 -26.47 -1.71
N VAL A 519 -29.75 -26.87 -2.66
CA VAL A 519 -30.35 -28.20 -2.74
C VAL A 519 -30.07 -28.79 -4.13
N ARG A 520 -29.83 -30.09 -4.18
CA ARG A 520 -29.64 -30.83 -5.43
C ARG A 520 -30.99 -31.24 -5.99
N ALA A 521 -31.29 -30.77 -7.20
CA ALA A 521 -32.41 -31.22 -8.03
C ALA A 521 -31.99 -32.45 -8.85
N GLN A 522 -32.91 -33.02 -9.63
CA GLN A 522 -32.66 -34.21 -10.43
C GLN A 522 -31.50 -34.05 -11.42
N ASP A 523 -31.38 -32.87 -12.03
CA ASP A 523 -30.46 -32.54 -13.13
C ASP A 523 -29.68 -31.23 -12.93
N GLY A 524 -29.60 -30.72 -11.70
CA GLY A 524 -28.77 -29.55 -11.38
C GLY A 524 -28.93 -29.03 -9.95
N LEU A 525 -28.36 -27.85 -9.68
CA LEU A 525 -28.44 -27.20 -8.36
C LEU A 525 -29.45 -26.06 -8.36
N ILE A 526 -30.29 -26.03 -7.33
CA ILE A 526 -31.32 -25.01 -7.11
C ILE A 526 -31.09 -24.28 -5.79
N VAL A 527 -31.68 -23.10 -5.68
CA VAL A 527 -31.64 -22.28 -4.46
C VAL A 527 -33.00 -22.38 -3.77
N ALA A 528 -33.06 -23.18 -2.71
CA ALA A 528 -34.29 -23.49 -1.98
C ALA A 528 -33.95 -24.01 -0.58
N HIS A 529 -34.84 -23.76 0.39
CA HIS A 529 -34.73 -24.38 1.70
C HIS A 529 -35.26 -25.83 1.63
N ASP A 530 -34.50 -26.78 2.15
CA ASP A 530 -34.94 -28.19 2.22
C ASP A 530 -36.25 -28.32 3.01
N GLY A 531 -37.20 -29.11 2.50
CA GLY A 531 -38.55 -29.24 3.05
C GLY A 531 -39.56 -28.14 2.65
N PHE A 532 -39.17 -27.18 1.81
CA PHE A 532 -40.10 -26.14 1.30
C PHE A 532 -40.80 -26.52 -0.02
N GLU A 533 -40.71 -27.77 -0.48
CA GLU A 533 -41.41 -28.25 -1.68
C GLU A 533 -42.90 -27.84 -1.72
N PRO A 534 -43.69 -27.96 -0.62
CA PRO A 534 -45.09 -27.56 -0.63
C PRO A 534 -45.29 -26.05 -0.85
N LYS A 535 -44.34 -25.21 -0.45
CA LYS A 535 -44.40 -23.76 -0.71
C LYS A 535 -44.22 -23.43 -2.18
N TYR A 536 -43.51 -24.27 -2.93
CA TYR A 536 -43.42 -24.16 -4.39
C TYR A 536 -44.60 -24.83 -5.11
N GLY A 537 -45.54 -25.43 -4.38
CA GLY A 537 -46.64 -26.22 -4.95
C GLY A 537 -46.19 -27.58 -5.49
N LEU A 538 -45.03 -28.07 -5.07
CA LEU A 538 -44.47 -29.36 -5.47
C LEU A 538 -44.93 -30.46 -4.51
N SER A 539 -45.33 -31.61 -5.05
CA SER A 539 -45.75 -32.79 -4.28
C SER A 539 -44.66 -33.87 -4.14
N LYS A 540 -43.56 -33.72 -4.87
CA LYS A 540 -42.40 -34.61 -4.85
C LYS A 540 -41.16 -33.89 -4.28
N PRO A 541 -40.18 -34.61 -3.71
CA PRO A 541 -38.95 -34.01 -3.20
C PRO A 541 -38.16 -33.26 -4.28
N PHE A 542 -37.34 -32.29 -3.88
CA PHE A 542 -36.48 -31.58 -4.83
C PHE A 542 -35.54 -32.51 -5.61
N ALA A 543 -35.02 -33.58 -4.98
CA ALA A 543 -34.14 -34.56 -5.63
C ALA A 543 -34.78 -35.30 -6.83
N GLU A 544 -36.13 -35.34 -6.91
CA GLU A 544 -36.90 -35.93 -8.01
C GLU A 544 -37.50 -34.88 -8.95
N THR A 545 -37.22 -33.61 -8.72
CA THR A 545 -37.71 -32.47 -9.51
C THR A 545 -36.60 -31.99 -10.44
N THR A 546 -36.90 -31.82 -11.72
CA THR A 546 -35.94 -31.20 -12.65
C THR A 546 -35.82 -29.71 -12.40
N VAL A 547 -34.69 -29.09 -12.75
CA VAL A 547 -34.53 -27.63 -12.68
C VAL A 547 -35.61 -26.93 -13.49
N SER A 548 -36.00 -27.48 -14.66
CA SER A 548 -37.10 -26.91 -15.47
C SER A 548 -38.43 -26.90 -14.71
N GLU A 549 -38.83 -28.03 -14.10
CA GLU A 549 -40.06 -28.11 -13.30
C GLU A 549 -40.01 -27.16 -12.10
N PHE A 550 -38.85 -27.03 -11.44
CA PHE A 550 -38.66 -26.07 -10.36
C PHE A 550 -38.82 -24.62 -10.85
N MET A 551 -38.36 -24.28 -12.05
CA MET A 551 -38.50 -22.93 -12.61
C MET A 551 -39.93 -22.60 -13.04
N ASP A 552 -40.74 -23.61 -13.38
CA ASP A 552 -42.17 -23.46 -13.67
C ASP A 552 -43.00 -23.29 -12.39
N ALA A 553 -42.48 -23.75 -11.24
CA ALA A 553 -43.10 -23.60 -9.92
C ALA A 553 -43.07 -22.14 -9.42
N ARG A 554 -43.80 -21.83 -8.35
CA ARG A 554 -43.78 -20.49 -7.72
C ARG A 554 -43.82 -20.60 -6.21
N PHE A 555 -42.91 -19.91 -5.53
CA PHE A 555 -42.92 -19.86 -4.07
C PHE A 555 -44.13 -19.05 -3.58
N ASP A 556 -44.94 -19.68 -2.73
CA ASP A 556 -46.26 -19.22 -2.28
C ASP A 556 -47.17 -18.76 -3.45
N GLY A 557 -46.99 -19.36 -4.64
CA GLY A 557 -47.74 -19.00 -5.85
C GLY A 557 -47.37 -17.66 -6.50
N VAL A 558 -46.39 -16.93 -5.97
CA VAL A 558 -46.06 -15.56 -6.39
C VAL A 558 -44.62 -15.42 -6.86
N LEU A 559 -43.65 -15.80 -6.03
CA LEU A 559 -42.25 -15.44 -6.26
C LEU A 559 -41.53 -16.42 -7.19
N LYS A 560 -40.58 -15.88 -7.96
CA LYS A 560 -39.87 -16.64 -8.99
C LYS A 560 -38.74 -17.49 -8.40
N PRO A 561 -38.73 -18.81 -8.63
CA PRO A 561 -37.60 -19.67 -8.25
C PRO A 561 -36.32 -19.29 -8.99
N ILE A 562 -35.16 -19.70 -8.47
CA ILE A 562 -33.85 -19.40 -9.07
C ILE A 562 -32.92 -20.64 -9.03
N PRO A 563 -32.27 -21.00 -10.14
CA PRO A 563 -31.23 -22.02 -10.13
C PRO A 563 -29.92 -21.42 -9.62
N LEU A 564 -29.03 -22.25 -9.09
CA LEU A 564 -27.76 -21.74 -8.55
C LEU A 564 -26.93 -21.03 -9.62
N GLU A 565 -26.88 -21.54 -10.86
CA GLU A 565 -26.17 -20.89 -11.97
C GLU A 565 -26.59 -19.42 -12.15
N ARG A 566 -27.89 -19.14 -12.08
CA ARG A 566 -28.42 -17.78 -12.20
C ARG A 566 -28.03 -16.89 -11.03
N ALA A 567 -28.04 -17.43 -9.81
CA ALA A 567 -27.59 -16.70 -8.62
C ALA A 567 -26.09 -16.34 -8.72
N VAL A 568 -25.26 -17.27 -9.21
CA VAL A 568 -23.84 -17.06 -9.47
C VAL A 568 -23.63 -15.96 -10.53
N ASP A 569 -24.39 -15.95 -11.62
CA ASP A 569 -24.32 -14.90 -12.64
C ASP A 569 -24.68 -13.50 -12.08
N LEU A 570 -25.72 -13.43 -11.24
CA LEU A 570 -26.12 -12.17 -10.59
C LEU A 570 -25.02 -11.66 -9.63
N CYS A 571 -24.43 -12.57 -8.87
CA CYS A 571 -23.31 -12.32 -7.97
C CYS A 571 -22.08 -11.78 -8.73
N ALA A 572 -21.68 -12.47 -9.81
CA ALA A 572 -20.57 -12.09 -10.67
C ALA A 572 -20.75 -10.66 -11.22
N LYS A 573 -21.92 -10.40 -11.82
CA LYS A 573 -22.29 -9.11 -12.42
C LYS A 573 -22.24 -7.96 -11.42
N LYS A 574 -22.62 -8.19 -10.17
CA LYS A 574 -22.70 -7.14 -9.14
C LYS A 574 -21.42 -6.97 -8.31
N GLY A 575 -20.37 -7.75 -8.55
CA GLY A 575 -19.16 -7.61 -7.74
C GLY A 575 -19.24 -8.25 -6.36
N LYS A 576 -20.22 -9.14 -6.11
CA LYS A 576 -20.61 -9.60 -4.76
C LYS A 576 -20.18 -11.03 -4.49
N ALA A 577 -20.64 -11.59 -3.36
CA ALA A 577 -20.34 -12.95 -2.96
C ALA A 577 -21.53 -13.75 -2.44
N LEU A 578 -21.41 -15.08 -2.53
CA LEU A 578 -22.42 -16.03 -2.07
C LEU A 578 -21.84 -16.96 -1.01
N VAL A 579 -22.57 -17.12 0.11
CA VAL A 579 -22.38 -18.22 1.06
C VAL A 579 -23.31 -19.35 0.64
N CYS A 580 -22.75 -20.50 0.30
CA CYS A 580 -23.49 -21.68 -0.10
C CYS A 580 -23.76 -22.56 1.13
N ASP A 581 -24.99 -22.49 1.64
CA ASP A 581 -25.49 -23.41 2.68
C ASP A 581 -25.98 -24.70 2.02
N ILE A 582 -25.13 -25.72 1.99
CA ILE A 582 -25.51 -27.04 1.45
C ILE A 582 -26.42 -27.76 2.45
N LYS A 583 -27.68 -27.97 2.05
CA LYS A 583 -28.68 -28.73 2.81
C LYS A 583 -28.54 -30.24 2.64
N ALA A 584 -27.32 -30.74 2.78
CA ALA A 584 -26.99 -32.17 2.75
C ALA A 584 -25.92 -32.51 3.80
N THR A 585 -25.59 -33.80 3.93
CA THR A 585 -24.52 -34.30 4.81
C THR A 585 -23.77 -35.45 4.14
N GLY A 586 -22.57 -35.78 4.62
CA GLY A 586 -21.81 -36.96 4.17
C GLY A 586 -21.44 -36.90 2.70
N GLU A 587 -21.65 -38.01 1.97
CA GLU A 587 -21.31 -38.09 0.54
C GLU A 587 -22.12 -37.11 -0.32
N GLU A 588 -23.37 -36.85 0.03
CA GLU A 588 -24.22 -35.95 -0.74
C GLU A 588 -23.75 -34.50 -0.63
N TYR A 589 -23.28 -34.09 0.56
CA TYR A 589 -22.61 -32.80 0.73
C TYR A 589 -21.41 -32.64 -0.22
N ARG A 590 -20.58 -33.69 -0.36
CA ARG A 590 -19.40 -33.66 -1.23
C ARG A 590 -19.77 -33.55 -2.70
N ARG A 591 -20.81 -34.26 -3.14
CA ARG A 591 -21.33 -34.16 -4.52
C ARG A 591 -21.82 -32.75 -4.84
N VAL A 592 -22.62 -32.16 -3.95
CA VAL A 592 -23.09 -30.77 -4.14
C VAL A 592 -21.90 -29.81 -4.14
N ALA A 593 -20.95 -29.97 -3.23
CA ALA A 593 -19.75 -29.15 -3.19
C ALA A 593 -18.90 -29.26 -4.47
N ASP A 594 -18.81 -30.45 -5.08
CA ASP A 594 -18.15 -30.63 -6.38
C ASP A 594 -18.84 -29.85 -7.50
N GLU A 595 -20.16 -29.97 -7.62
CA GLU A 595 -20.96 -29.26 -8.61
C GLU A 595 -20.86 -27.73 -8.43
N VAL A 596 -20.89 -27.24 -7.17
CA VAL A 596 -20.64 -25.82 -6.85
C VAL A 596 -19.24 -25.38 -7.28
N PHE A 597 -18.21 -26.18 -6.98
CA PHE A 597 -16.83 -25.87 -7.32
C PHE A 597 -16.61 -25.77 -8.83
N GLU A 598 -17.16 -26.73 -9.59
CA GLU A 598 -17.06 -26.77 -11.05
C GLU A 598 -17.76 -25.58 -11.69
N LEU A 599 -18.98 -25.26 -11.24
CA LEU A 599 -19.72 -24.09 -11.69
C LEU A 599 -18.95 -22.79 -11.43
N ALA A 600 -18.46 -22.60 -10.20
CA ALA A 600 -17.74 -21.39 -9.79
C ALA A 600 -16.42 -21.22 -10.54
N THR A 601 -15.71 -22.32 -10.78
CA THR A 601 -14.46 -22.33 -11.56
C THR A 601 -14.73 -22.00 -13.02
N HIS A 602 -15.74 -22.61 -13.64
CA HIS A 602 -16.12 -22.33 -15.02
C HIS A 602 -16.53 -20.87 -15.24
N LYS A 603 -17.23 -20.28 -14.26
CA LYS A 603 -17.68 -18.88 -14.29
C LYS A 603 -16.58 -17.89 -13.86
N GLY A 604 -15.41 -18.36 -13.42
CA GLY A 604 -14.30 -17.49 -12.99
C GLY A 604 -14.57 -16.70 -11.71
N VAL A 605 -15.39 -17.23 -10.81
CA VAL A 605 -15.84 -16.58 -9.57
C VAL A 605 -15.63 -17.44 -8.33
N LEU A 606 -14.71 -18.41 -8.39
CA LEU A 606 -14.39 -19.31 -7.28
C LEU A 606 -13.96 -18.55 -6.02
N ASP A 607 -13.33 -17.38 -6.16
CA ASP A 607 -13.02 -16.51 -5.04
C ASP A 607 -14.30 -16.02 -4.36
N ARG A 608 -15.38 -15.75 -5.09
CA ARG A 608 -16.64 -15.18 -4.59
C ARG A 608 -17.61 -16.18 -3.96
N ILE A 609 -17.26 -17.45 -3.97
CA ILE A 609 -18.06 -18.52 -3.37
C ILE A 609 -17.47 -18.90 -2.01
N VAL A 610 -18.29 -18.80 -0.96
CA VAL A 610 -17.98 -19.27 0.39
C VAL A 610 -18.73 -20.56 0.65
N LEU A 611 -18.01 -21.65 0.85
CA LEU A 611 -18.63 -22.93 1.20
C LEU A 611 -18.89 -23.01 2.71
N GLN A 612 -20.12 -23.25 3.13
CA GLN A 612 -20.42 -23.42 4.54
C GLN A 612 -20.06 -24.83 5.02
N CYS A 613 -19.22 -24.92 6.05
CA CYS A 613 -18.68 -26.16 6.60
C CYS A 613 -19.24 -26.40 8.00
N TYR A 614 -19.71 -27.61 8.27
CA TYR A 614 -20.40 -27.93 9.51
C TYR A 614 -19.57 -28.80 10.45
N CYS A 615 -18.57 -29.52 9.93
CA CYS A 615 -17.66 -30.36 10.70
C CYS A 615 -16.25 -30.41 10.08
N ASN A 616 -15.29 -31.03 10.78
CA ASN A 616 -13.90 -31.20 10.31
C ASN A 616 -13.85 -31.79 8.88
N ALA A 617 -14.67 -32.82 8.61
CA ALA A 617 -14.64 -33.52 7.32
C ALA A 617 -15.10 -32.65 6.15
N ASP A 618 -16.06 -31.73 6.37
CA ASP A 618 -16.52 -30.78 5.35
C ASP A 618 -15.40 -29.78 5.02
N PHE A 619 -14.75 -29.26 6.05
CA PHE A 619 -13.67 -28.28 5.92
C PHE A 619 -12.43 -28.87 5.23
N GLU A 620 -11.99 -30.06 5.66
CA GLU A 620 -10.88 -30.79 5.04
C GLU A 620 -11.17 -31.13 3.57
N TYR A 621 -12.44 -31.40 3.24
CA TYR A 621 -12.86 -31.61 1.86
C TYR A 621 -12.74 -30.33 1.04
N ALA A 622 -13.30 -29.22 1.55
CA ALA A 622 -13.24 -27.91 0.90
C ALA A 622 -11.78 -27.48 0.62
N ALA A 623 -10.91 -27.65 1.62
CA ALA A 623 -9.49 -27.36 1.52
C ALA A 623 -8.80 -28.19 0.44
N ARG A 624 -9.01 -29.52 0.43
CA ARG A 624 -8.43 -30.42 -0.58
C ARG A 624 -8.96 -30.18 -2.00
N LYS A 625 -10.24 -29.86 -2.14
CA LYS A 625 -10.85 -29.56 -3.45
C LYS A 625 -10.32 -28.25 -4.04
N GLY A 626 -9.86 -27.33 -3.20
CA GLY A 626 -9.27 -26.05 -3.61
C GLY A 626 -10.23 -24.87 -3.55
N PHE A 627 -11.29 -24.96 -2.74
CA PHE A 627 -12.10 -23.77 -2.41
C PHE A 627 -11.21 -22.66 -1.85
N ARG A 628 -11.57 -21.40 -2.11
CA ARG A 628 -10.80 -20.24 -1.63
C ARG A 628 -11.33 -19.69 -0.30
N ARG A 629 -12.62 -19.88 -0.02
CA ARG A 629 -13.32 -19.33 1.16
C ARG A 629 -14.34 -20.32 1.71
N THR A 630 -14.43 -20.39 3.03
CA THR A 630 -15.36 -21.23 3.80
C THR A 630 -15.88 -20.50 5.02
N LEU A 631 -17.09 -20.86 5.47
CA LEU A 631 -17.68 -20.33 6.69
C LEU A 631 -18.00 -21.49 7.62
N LEU A 632 -17.47 -21.48 8.84
CA LEU A 632 -17.72 -22.53 9.82
C LEU A 632 -19.07 -22.27 10.49
N ALA A 633 -19.98 -23.23 10.43
CA ALA A 633 -21.32 -23.11 10.98
C ALA A 633 -21.53 -24.08 12.13
N VAL A 634 -21.70 -23.56 13.36
CA VAL A 634 -21.74 -24.41 14.56
C VAL A 634 -23.17 -24.84 14.95
N TRP A 635 -24.21 -24.36 14.27
CA TRP A 635 -25.61 -24.66 14.62
C TRP A 635 -26.13 -26.01 14.12
N LYS A 636 -25.37 -26.77 13.32
CA LYS A 636 -25.79 -28.11 12.84
C LYS A 636 -25.29 -29.21 13.76
N TYR A 637 -24.00 -29.55 13.70
CA TYR A 637 -23.43 -30.63 14.54
C TYR A 637 -23.11 -30.21 15.97
N PHE A 638 -22.86 -28.91 16.20
CA PHE A 638 -22.48 -28.38 17.51
C PHE A 638 -23.61 -27.59 18.20
N TYR A 639 -24.86 -27.75 17.74
CA TYR A 639 -26.03 -27.06 18.30
C TYR A 639 -26.18 -27.21 19.82
N LYS A 640 -25.81 -28.38 20.36
CA LYS A 640 -25.88 -28.69 21.80
C LYS A 640 -24.75 -28.10 22.63
N ASP A 641 -23.68 -27.64 21.99
CA ASP A 641 -22.48 -27.10 22.63
C ASP A 641 -21.90 -25.91 21.82
N PRO A 642 -22.71 -24.89 21.46
CA PRO A 642 -22.35 -23.90 20.45
C PRO A 642 -21.22 -22.95 20.89
N VAL A 643 -20.91 -22.92 22.19
CA VAL A 643 -19.84 -22.08 22.78
C VAL A 643 -18.85 -22.87 23.64
N GLY A 644 -19.02 -24.17 23.81
CA GLY A 644 -18.15 -24.98 24.66
C GLY A 644 -17.03 -25.69 23.92
N GLU A 645 -16.47 -26.71 24.55
CA GLU A 645 -15.18 -27.30 24.17
C GLU A 645 -15.22 -27.99 22.81
N LYS A 646 -16.29 -28.70 22.46
CA LYS A 646 -16.37 -29.41 21.16
C LYS A 646 -16.36 -28.44 19.99
N THR A 647 -17.08 -27.32 20.13
CA THR A 647 -17.07 -26.25 19.13
C THR A 647 -15.69 -25.62 19.01
N ARG A 648 -15.03 -25.33 20.14
CA ARG A 648 -13.68 -24.78 20.13
C ARG A 648 -12.67 -25.74 19.49
N ASP A 649 -12.78 -27.04 19.73
CA ASP A 649 -11.91 -28.05 19.13
C ASP A 649 -12.09 -28.16 17.61
N PHE A 650 -13.35 -28.17 17.13
CA PHE A 650 -13.66 -28.09 15.70
C PHE A 650 -13.03 -26.86 15.05
N ILE A 651 -13.18 -25.71 15.68
CA ILE A 651 -12.64 -24.46 15.14
C ILE A 651 -11.11 -24.48 15.17
N ARG A 652 -10.47 -24.90 16.28
CA ARG A 652 -9.01 -25.04 16.35
C ARG A 652 -8.48 -25.95 15.25
N HIS A 653 -9.16 -27.07 15.00
CA HIS A 653 -8.81 -28.02 13.95
C HIS A 653 -8.84 -27.36 12.57
N CYS A 654 -9.93 -26.67 12.21
CA CYS A 654 -10.04 -25.97 10.94
C CYS A 654 -9.00 -24.85 10.78
N LEU A 655 -8.80 -24.04 11.82
CA LEU A 655 -7.83 -22.95 11.80
C LEU A 655 -6.39 -23.46 11.69
N ALA A 656 -6.06 -24.59 12.34
CA ALA A 656 -4.76 -25.23 12.24
C ALA A 656 -4.47 -25.78 10.84
N ILE A 657 -5.49 -26.30 10.15
CA ILE A 657 -5.34 -26.79 8.77
C ILE A 657 -5.16 -25.62 7.80
N ASN A 658 -6.08 -24.65 7.82
CA ASN A 658 -6.02 -23.49 6.92
C ASN A 658 -6.94 -22.37 7.41
N GLU A 659 -6.50 -21.58 8.38
CA GLU A 659 -7.32 -20.47 8.86
C GLU A 659 -7.72 -19.45 7.78
N HIS A 660 -6.91 -19.27 6.73
CA HIS A 660 -7.21 -18.30 5.68
C HIS A 660 -8.37 -18.72 4.79
N LEU A 661 -8.58 -20.04 4.69
CA LEU A 661 -9.77 -20.59 4.07
C LEU A 661 -11.02 -20.24 4.88
N VAL A 662 -10.91 -19.98 6.19
CA VAL A 662 -12.06 -19.60 7.01
C VAL A 662 -12.27 -18.08 6.93
N VAL A 663 -13.42 -17.65 6.42
CA VAL A 663 -13.82 -16.23 6.32
C VAL A 663 -14.83 -15.82 7.37
N GLY A 664 -15.40 -16.78 8.09
CA GLY A 664 -16.38 -16.53 9.13
C GLY A 664 -16.65 -17.75 9.98
N ILE A 665 -17.06 -17.52 11.21
CA ILE A 665 -17.62 -18.53 12.11
C ILE A 665 -18.99 -18.01 12.50
N SER A 666 -20.02 -18.72 12.10
CA SER A 666 -21.38 -18.33 12.39
C SER A 666 -21.96 -19.13 13.53
N ILE A 667 -22.64 -18.43 14.42
CA ILE A 667 -22.94 -18.87 15.78
C ILE A 667 -24.31 -18.35 16.17
N PRO A 668 -25.17 -19.17 16.80
CA PRO A 668 -26.49 -18.71 17.18
C PRO A 668 -26.41 -17.54 18.18
N TYR A 669 -27.29 -16.55 18.03
CA TYR A 669 -27.50 -15.49 19.02
C TYR A 669 -27.86 -16.09 20.36
N ILE A 670 -28.96 -16.85 20.42
CA ILE A 670 -29.38 -17.65 21.56
C ILE A 670 -29.99 -18.94 21.00
N ASN A 671 -29.89 -20.04 21.73
CA ASN A 671 -30.62 -21.28 21.42
C ASN A 671 -31.08 -21.97 22.71
N HIS A 672 -31.76 -23.11 22.62
CA HIS A 672 -32.27 -23.83 23.80
C HIS A 672 -31.20 -24.33 24.78
N HIS A 673 -29.92 -24.26 24.41
CA HIS A 673 -28.78 -24.66 25.22
C HIS A 673 -27.97 -23.46 25.76
N LEU A 674 -28.38 -22.23 25.46
CA LEU A 674 -27.77 -20.99 25.94
C LEU A 674 -28.77 -20.21 26.80
N ASP A 675 -28.34 -19.80 28.00
CA ASP A 675 -29.17 -19.00 28.93
C ASP A 675 -29.10 -17.50 28.64
N ARG A 676 -28.17 -17.09 27.78
CA ARG A 676 -27.89 -15.71 27.38
C ARG A 676 -27.30 -15.69 25.97
N PRO A 677 -27.15 -14.51 25.34
CA PRO A 677 -26.51 -14.41 24.04
C PRO A 677 -25.12 -15.06 24.00
N SER A 678 -24.78 -15.74 22.90
CA SER A 678 -23.50 -16.44 22.71
C SER A 678 -22.27 -15.55 22.93
N TYR A 679 -22.37 -14.27 22.56
CA TYR A 679 -21.32 -13.28 22.77
C TYR A 679 -21.20 -12.78 24.21
N GLU A 680 -22.01 -13.25 25.17
CA GLU A 680 -21.87 -12.92 26.59
C GLU A 680 -21.07 -13.96 27.38
N TYR A 681 -20.65 -15.05 26.75
CA TYR A 681 -19.81 -16.08 27.38
C TYR A 681 -18.32 -15.67 27.33
N PRO A 682 -17.66 -15.40 28.47
CA PRO A 682 -16.29 -14.90 28.48
C PRO A 682 -15.26 -15.86 27.87
N GLU A 683 -15.37 -17.15 28.18
CA GLU A 683 -14.45 -18.19 27.69
C GLU A 683 -14.53 -18.37 26.17
N PHE A 684 -15.72 -18.07 25.64
CA PHE A 684 -15.98 -18.03 24.21
C PHE A 684 -15.33 -16.78 23.61
N LEU A 685 -15.67 -15.58 24.09
CA LEU A 685 -15.08 -14.33 23.61
C LEU A 685 -13.55 -14.32 23.70
N GLU A 686 -12.96 -14.89 24.75
CA GLU A 686 -11.51 -15.00 24.90
C GLU A 686 -10.89 -15.85 23.78
N PHE A 687 -11.49 -17.00 23.48
CA PHE A 687 -11.04 -17.87 22.40
C PHE A 687 -11.10 -17.18 21.03
N PHE A 688 -12.13 -16.37 20.77
CA PHE A 688 -12.30 -15.63 19.51
C PHE A 688 -11.74 -14.21 19.51
N SER A 689 -11.16 -13.76 20.64
CA SER A 689 -10.68 -12.38 20.75
C SER A 689 -9.59 -12.05 19.74
N PHE A 690 -8.85 -13.07 19.29
CA PHE A 690 -7.81 -13.00 18.25
C PHE A 690 -8.38 -13.15 16.82
N TRP A 691 -9.62 -13.60 16.68
CA TRP A 691 -10.22 -14.08 15.44
C TRP A 691 -11.66 -13.53 15.29
N LYS A 692 -11.78 -12.20 15.13
CA LYS A 692 -13.06 -11.46 15.09
C LYS A 692 -13.81 -11.56 13.76
N ARG A 693 -13.93 -12.78 13.22
CA ARG A 693 -14.81 -13.14 12.08
C ARG A 693 -16.04 -13.88 12.58
N LEU A 694 -16.59 -13.44 13.71
CA LEU A 694 -17.77 -14.04 14.32
C LEU A 694 -19.04 -13.43 13.75
N TYR A 695 -19.96 -14.27 13.29
CA TYR A 695 -21.24 -13.86 12.76
C TYR A 695 -22.36 -14.41 13.65
N ILE A 696 -23.19 -13.52 14.16
CA ILE A 696 -24.31 -13.90 15.01
C ILE A 696 -25.52 -14.21 14.13
N HIS A 697 -26.03 -15.42 14.25
CA HIS A 697 -27.18 -15.95 13.51
C HIS A 697 -28.46 -15.96 14.36
N GLY A 698 -29.60 -15.59 13.76
CA GLY A 698 -30.90 -15.61 14.44
C GLY A 698 -31.08 -14.53 15.52
N ALA A 699 -30.29 -13.47 15.50
CA ALA A 699 -30.52 -12.31 16.38
C ALA A 699 -31.79 -11.55 15.93
N PRO A 700 -32.63 -11.06 16.86
CA PRO A 700 -33.73 -10.18 16.49
C PRO A 700 -33.20 -8.82 16.03
N LEU A 701 -33.91 -8.16 15.09
CA LEU A 701 -33.51 -6.87 14.51
C LEU A 701 -33.19 -5.79 15.56
N ALA A 702 -33.90 -5.77 16.68
CA ALA A 702 -33.68 -4.83 17.78
C ALA A 702 -32.29 -4.96 18.45
N LYS A 703 -31.63 -6.11 18.28
CA LYS A 703 -30.30 -6.42 18.84
C LYS A 703 -29.15 -6.14 17.88
N TYR A 704 -29.41 -5.88 16.60
CA TYR A 704 -28.36 -5.62 15.62
C TYR A 704 -27.44 -4.45 16.01
N PRO A 705 -27.94 -3.31 16.53
CA PRO A 705 -27.06 -2.21 16.96
C PRO A 705 -26.12 -2.61 18.09
N GLU A 706 -26.61 -3.42 19.04
CA GLU A 706 -25.83 -3.91 20.18
C GLU A 706 -24.71 -4.86 19.73
N ILE A 707 -25.03 -5.80 18.83
CA ILE A 707 -24.10 -6.80 18.30
C ILE A 707 -23.00 -6.11 17.48
N MET A 708 -23.38 -5.17 16.61
CA MET A 708 -22.42 -4.42 15.79
C MET A 708 -21.51 -3.53 16.64
N ARG A 709 -22.02 -2.93 17.73
CA ARG A 709 -21.20 -2.19 18.70
C ARG A 709 -20.14 -3.05 19.39
N LYS A 710 -20.35 -4.37 19.46
CA LYS A 710 -19.39 -5.35 19.98
C LYS A 710 -18.40 -5.85 18.93
N ASN A 711 -18.38 -5.24 17.74
CA ASN A 711 -17.49 -5.60 16.64
C ASN A 711 -17.77 -6.99 16.03
N LEU A 712 -19.01 -7.48 16.11
CA LEU A 712 -19.44 -8.78 15.58
C LEU A 712 -20.24 -8.62 14.28
N GLY A 713 -20.18 -9.62 13.41
CA GLY A 713 -21.02 -9.72 12.22
C GLY A 713 -22.42 -10.29 12.51
N LEU A 714 -23.31 -10.23 11.52
CA LEU A 714 -24.71 -10.66 11.62
C LEU A 714 -25.14 -11.41 10.35
N PHE A 715 -25.87 -12.50 10.55
CA PHE A 715 -26.80 -13.01 9.55
C PHE A 715 -28.11 -12.25 9.71
N ALA A 716 -28.41 -11.40 8.74
CA ALA A 716 -29.52 -10.48 8.80
C ALA A 716 -30.69 -10.97 7.94
N ASP A 717 -31.85 -11.10 8.58
CA ASP A 717 -33.07 -11.66 7.98
C ASP A 717 -33.91 -10.62 7.21
N ALA A 718 -33.53 -9.34 7.24
CA ALA A 718 -34.40 -8.21 6.88
C ALA A 718 -33.96 -7.43 5.63
N TYR A 719 -33.84 -8.10 4.49
CA TYR A 719 -33.61 -7.45 3.19
C TYR A 719 -34.78 -7.71 2.26
N SER A 720 -35.54 -6.66 1.90
CA SER A 720 -36.71 -6.74 1.01
C SER A 720 -36.79 -5.57 0.03
N GLU A 721 -37.59 -5.69 -1.02
CA GLU A 721 -37.93 -4.57 -1.92
C GLU A 721 -38.57 -3.36 -1.20
N ASN A 722 -39.09 -3.53 0.02
CA ASN A 722 -39.58 -2.43 0.87
C ASN A 722 -38.50 -1.86 1.81
N TYR A 723 -37.41 -2.59 2.01
CA TYR A 723 -36.20 -2.16 2.70
C TYR A 723 -35.06 -2.07 1.68
N GLN A 724 -35.29 -1.28 0.63
CA GLN A 724 -34.26 -0.91 -0.33
C GLN A 724 -33.17 -0.12 0.39
N PHE A 725 -32.09 -0.81 0.75
CA PHE A 725 -30.77 -0.18 0.87
C PHE A 725 -30.17 0.09 -0.54
N SER A 726 -30.89 -0.26 -1.61
CA SER A 726 -30.44 -0.26 -3.01
C SER A 726 -31.00 0.86 -3.88
N GLU A 727 -32.06 1.57 -3.47
CA GLU A 727 -32.24 2.91 -4.03
C GLU A 727 -31.08 3.73 -3.50
N SER A 728 -30.38 4.45 -4.37
CA SER A 728 -29.52 5.53 -3.90
C SER A 728 -30.37 6.34 -2.93
N LEU A 729 -30.07 6.22 -1.65
CA LEU A 729 -30.56 7.08 -0.58
C LEU A 729 -29.94 8.46 -0.84
N GLY A 730 -30.24 9.05 -2.01
CA GLY A 730 -29.43 10.08 -2.65
C GLY A 730 -29.22 11.28 -1.74
N ASP A 731 -30.19 11.54 -0.88
CA ASP A 731 -30.16 12.58 0.14
C ASP A 731 -30.03 12.08 1.58
N PHE A 732 -29.84 10.78 1.84
CA PHE A 732 -29.65 10.27 3.20
C PHE A 732 -28.19 9.89 3.47
N ARG A 733 -27.60 10.61 4.43
CA ARG A 733 -26.30 10.30 5.02
C ARG A 733 -26.52 9.98 6.49
N TRP A 734 -26.28 8.73 6.89
CA TRP A 734 -26.59 8.27 8.25
C TRP A 734 -25.95 9.13 9.35
N ILE A 735 -24.72 9.61 9.12
CA ILE A 735 -24.01 10.53 10.03
C ILE A 735 -24.80 11.83 10.15
N ASP A 736 -25.12 12.47 9.03
CA ASP A 736 -25.90 13.71 9.01
C ASP A 736 -27.26 13.51 9.68
N TYR A 737 -27.91 12.37 9.42
CA TYR A 737 -29.19 12.00 10.03
C TYR A 737 -29.11 11.90 11.56
N LEU A 738 -28.08 11.25 12.12
CA LEU A 738 -27.91 11.15 13.57
C LEU A 738 -27.60 12.51 14.21
N PHE A 739 -26.78 13.33 13.56
CA PHE A 739 -26.49 14.68 14.06
C PHE A 739 -27.70 15.62 13.99
N LEU A 740 -28.57 15.46 12.99
CA LEU A 740 -29.82 16.23 12.87
C LEU A 740 -30.94 15.70 13.77
N ASN A 741 -30.80 14.48 14.31
CA ASN A 741 -31.77 13.82 15.17
C ASN A 741 -31.10 13.24 16.42
N PRO A 742 -30.49 14.06 17.29
CA PRO A 742 -29.63 13.59 18.40
C PRO A 742 -30.35 12.74 19.44
N GLY A 743 -31.68 12.85 19.55
CA GLY A 743 -32.49 11.96 20.41
C GLY A 743 -32.43 10.48 19.98
N LEU A 744 -32.09 10.19 18.72
CA LEU A 744 -31.89 8.82 18.25
C LEU A 744 -30.63 8.20 18.85
N VAL A 745 -29.56 8.97 18.98
CA VAL A 745 -28.30 8.52 19.60
C VAL A 745 -28.54 8.16 21.07
N GLN A 746 -29.31 8.99 21.79
CA GLN A 746 -29.71 8.71 23.17
C GLN A 746 -30.62 7.47 23.29
N ALA A 747 -31.39 7.16 22.24
CA ALA A 747 -32.20 5.95 22.13
C ALA A 747 -31.41 4.71 21.62
N GLY A 748 -30.08 4.80 21.52
CA GLY A 748 -29.21 3.70 21.10
C GLY A 748 -29.08 3.50 19.58
N CYS A 749 -29.54 4.47 18.79
CA CYS A 749 -29.35 4.53 17.35
C CYS A 749 -28.14 5.41 17.03
N ASP A 750 -26.96 4.80 16.93
CA ASP A 750 -25.65 5.48 16.92
C ASP A 750 -24.74 5.06 15.76
N ASN A 751 -25.21 4.16 14.89
CA ASN A 751 -24.44 3.64 13.78
C ASN A 751 -25.26 3.65 12.48
N GLN A 752 -24.59 3.39 11.35
CA GLN A 752 -25.21 3.43 10.03
C GLN A 752 -26.46 2.54 9.92
N ILE A 753 -26.45 1.35 10.52
CA ILE A 753 -27.53 0.38 10.35
C ILE A 753 -28.74 0.80 11.18
N SER A 754 -28.54 1.12 12.45
CA SER A 754 -29.63 1.64 13.29
C SER A 754 -30.22 2.91 12.69
N ALA A 755 -29.37 3.81 12.18
CA ALA A 755 -29.78 5.07 11.56
C ALA A 755 -30.56 4.84 10.27
N THR A 756 -30.08 3.94 9.39
CA THR A 756 -30.73 3.65 8.12
C THR A 756 -32.02 2.86 8.35
N ALA A 757 -32.04 1.87 9.22
CA ALA A 757 -33.25 1.13 9.59
C ALA A 757 -34.30 2.05 10.22
N HIS A 758 -33.88 2.94 11.13
CA HIS A 758 -34.77 3.94 11.71
C HIS A 758 -35.27 4.92 10.64
N TYR A 759 -34.42 5.40 9.74
CA TYR A 759 -34.83 6.31 8.68
C TYR A 759 -35.81 5.67 7.70
N LEU A 760 -35.53 4.44 7.25
CA LEU A 760 -36.41 3.71 6.34
C LEU A 760 -37.76 3.38 6.99
N LYS A 761 -37.75 2.98 8.26
CA LYS A 761 -38.97 2.56 8.98
C LYS A 761 -39.81 3.73 9.49
N PHE A 762 -39.19 4.81 9.94
CA PHE A 762 -39.85 5.92 10.62
C PHE A 762 -39.44 7.28 10.05
N GLY A 763 -38.14 7.51 9.85
CA GLY A 763 -37.63 8.84 9.51
C GLY A 763 -38.17 9.43 8.20
N LYS A 764 -38.37 8.61 7.16
CA LYS A 764 -38.92 9.03 5.87
C LYS A 764 -40.39 9.47 6.01
N THR A 765 -41.21 8.68 6.71
CA THR A 765 -42.62 8.99 6.96
C THR A 765 -42.81 10.14 7.94
N GLU A 766 -41.91 10.28 8.91
CA GLU A 766 -41.90 11.37 9.90
C GLU A 766 -41.30 12.67 9.36
N GLY A 767 -40.80 12.70 8.12
CA GLY A 767 -40.19 13.89 7.51
C GLY A 767 -38.91 14.36 8.19
N ARG A 768 -38.18 13.46 8.87
CA ARG A 768 -36.94 13.81 9.58
C ARG A 768 -35.84 14.20 8.60
N ARG A 769 -35.08 15.25 8.94
CA ARG A 769 -33.94 15.70 8.14
C ARG A 769 -32.80 14.67 8.17
N ALA A 770 -32.27 14.34 6.99
CA ALA A 770 -31.25 13.31 6.78
C ALA A 770 -29.97 13.79 6.10
N LYS A 771 -29.88 15.10 5.82
CA LYS A 771 -28.78 15.75 5.12
C LYS A 771 -28.53 17.12 5.73
N CYS A 772 -27.25 17.45 5.93
CA CYS A 772 -26.88 18.81 6.27
C CYS A 772 -26.76 19.64 4.99
N THR A 773 -27.51 20.73 4.89
CA THR A 773 -27.36 21.73 3.83
C THR A 773 -26.56 22.91 4.37
N VAL A 774 -25.37 23.12 3.82
CA VAL A 774 -24.49 24.24 4.17
C VAL A 774 -24.02 24.98 2.89
N PRO A 775 -23.66 26.27 2.97
CA PRO A 775 -23.02 27.00 1.87
C PRO A 775 -21.78 26.28 1.33
N GLY A 776 -21.50 26.44 0.03
CA GLY A 776 -20.36 25.77 -0.62
C GLY A 776 -18.99 26.14 -0.03
N ASP A 777 -18.88 27.34 0.56
CA ASP A 777 -17.69 27.88 1.21
C ASP A 777 -17.73 27.76 2.75
N PHE A 778 -18.60 26.92 3.30
CA PHE A 778 -18.78 26.77 4.74
C PHE A 778 -17.55 26.15 5.44
N ASN A 779 -16.89 26.94 6.30
CA ASN A 779 -15.80 26.48 7.15
C ASN A 779 -16.26 26.31 8.61
N TYR A 780 -16.24 25.09 9.14
CA TYR A 780 -16.78 24.82 10.47
C TYR A 780 -15.97 25.46 11.60
N MET A 781 -14.65 25.59 11.46
CA MET A 781 -13.80 26.23 12.47
C MET A 781 -14.13 27.72 12.56
N GLU A 782 -14.24 28.36 11.41
CA GLU A 782 -14.61 29.77 11.33
C GLU A 782 -16.03 30.01 11.86
N TYR A 783 -16.97 29.12 11.52
CA TYR A 783 -18.32 29.15 12.09
C TYR A 783 -18.31 29.02 13.62
N LEU A 784 -17.53 28.10 14.20
CA LEU A 784 -17.43 27.93 15.64
C LEU A 784 -16.71 29.09 16.34
N ASP A 785 -15.75 29.72 15.68
CA ASP A 785 -15.05 30.89 16.22
C ASP A 785 -15.93 32.14 16.19
N LEU A 786 -16.77 32.30 15.16
CA LEU A 786 -17.78 33.34 15.07
C LEU A 786 -18.97 33.10 16.03
N ASN A 787 -19.16 31.86 16.49
CA ASN A 787 -20.24 31.46 17.39
C ASN A 787 -19.68 30.69 18.59
N PRO A 788 -18.88 31.32 19.47
CA PRO A 788 -18.13 30.63 20.52
C PRO A 788 -19.01 29.89 21.55
N GLY A 789 -20.28 30.29 21.68
CA GLY A 789 -21.27 29.60 22.53
C GLY A 789 -21.57 28.16 22.10
N LEU A 790 -21.34 27.81 20.83
CA LEU A 790 -21.65 26.50 20.28
C LEU A 790 -20.74 25.40 20.82
N LYS A 791 -19.47 25.71 21.07
CA LYS A 791 -18.52 24.75 21.69
C LYS A 791 -19.00 24.32 23.08
N ARG A 792 -19.53 25.25 23.89
CA ARG A 792 -20.11 24.96 25.21
C ARG A 792 -21.41 24.16 25.12
N ALA A 793 -22.11 24.23 23.99
CA ALA A 793 -23.31 23.45 23.70
C ALA A 793 -23.00 22.09 23.04
N GLY A 794 -21.74 21.66 23.02
CA GLY A 794 -21.32 20.35 22.48
C GLY A 794 -21.12 20.31 20.97
N VAL A 795 -21.16 21.47 20.28
CA VAL A 795 -20.89 21.56 18.84
C VAL A 795 -19.42 21.94 18.64
N SER A 796 -18.57 20.95 18.38
CA SER A 796 -17.11 21.12 18.36
C SER A 796 -16.42 20.57 17.10
N ALA A 797 -17.11 19.73 16.33
CA ALA A 797 -16.57 19.02 15.17
C ALA A 797 -17.32 19.39 13.88
N ALA A 798 -16.70 19.11 12.73
CA ALA A 798 -17.22 19.49 11.41
C ALA A 798 -18.68 19.04 11.17
N ASN A 799 -19.01 17.79 11.48
CA ASN A 799 -20.36 17.27 11.27
C ASN A 799 -21.37 17.90 12.23
N SER A 800 -21.03 18.01 13.52
CA SER A 800 -21.88 18.70 14.52
C SER A 800 -22.13 20.17 14.15
N ALA A 801 -21.13 20.86 13.61
CA ALA A 801 -21.21 22.26 13.20
C ALA A 801 -22.04 22.45 11.93
N ARG A 802 -21.90 21.55 10.95
CA ARG A 802 -22.74 21.53 9.74
C ARG A 802 -24.20 21.21 10.07
N ALA A 803 -24.42 20.26 10.97
CA ALA A 803 -25.75 19.92 11.46
C ALA A 803 -26.36 21.08 12.23
N HIS A 804 -25.60 21.71 13.12
CA HIS A 804 -26.06 22.90 13.84
C HIS A 804 -26.40 24.05 12.89
N TRP A 805 -25.56 24.34 11.90
CA TRP A 805 -25.84 25.35 10.87
C TRP A 805 -27.13 25.04 10.11
N SER A 806 -27.26 23.80 9.63
CA SER A 806 -28.41 23.36 8.83
C SER A 806 -29.70 23.27 9.65
N ALA A 807 -29.59 22.92 10.93
CA ALA A 807 -30.72 22.78 11.84
C ALA A 807 -31.24 24.13 12.36
N TYR A 808 -30.32 25.02 12.75
CA TYR A 808 -30.59 26.24 13.50
C TYR A 808 -29.86 27.46 12.93
N GLY A 809 -28.55 27.36 12.67
CA GLY A 809 -27.69 28.51 12.39
C GLY A 809 -28.10 29.36 11.19
N CYS A 810 -28.60 28.74 10.11
CA CYS A 810 -29.10 29.45 8.94
C CYS A 810 -30.38 30.26 9.26
N GLY A 811 -31.31 29.69 10.04
CA GLY A 811 -32.54 30.36 10.45
C GLY A 811 -32.32 31.44 11.51
N GLU A 812 -31.29 31.26 12.34
CA GLU A 812 -30.86 32.22 13.37
C GLU A 812 -30.00 33.37 12.82
N GLY A 813 -29.70 33.38 11.51
CA GLY A 813 -28.88 34.42 10.88
C GLY A 813 -27.44 34.46 11.41
N ARG A 814 -26.91 33.33 11.91
CA ARG A 814 -25.55 33.27 12.44
C ARG A 814 -24.53 33.52 11.33
N GLN A 815 -23.40 34.13 11.68
CA GLN A 815 -22.29 34.28 10.74
C GLN A 815 -21.50 32.98 10.65
N TYR A 816 -21.23 32.50 9.44
CA TYR A 816 -20.38 31.33 9.17
C TYR A 816 -19.06 31.68 8.47
N LYS A 817 -18.90 32.94 8.09
CA LYS A 817 -17.73 33.47 7.38
C LYS A 817 -17.53 34.93 7.76
N ARG A 818 -16.28 35.35 7.92
CA ARG A 818 -15.90 36.75 8.09
C ARG A 818 -16.06 37.46 6.75
N THR A 819 -16.93 38.46 6.70
CA THR A 819 -16.98 39.36 5.54
C THR A 819 -15.65 40.11 5.45
N LYS A 820 -15.02 40.11 4.26
CA LYS A 820 -13.89 41.02 4.00
C LYS A 820 -14.40 42.44 4.26
N SER A 821 -13.73 43.16 5.16
CA SER A 821 -13.98 44.60 5.32
C SER A 821 -13.78 45.28 3.98
N ALA A 822 -14.76 46.09 3.58
CA ALA A 822 -14.70 46.93 2.39
C ALA A 822 -13.52 47.92 2.43
#